data_AF-A0A2N1U190-F1
#
_entry.id   AF-A0A2N1U190-F1
#
_cell.length_a   1.000
_cell.length_b   1.000
_cell.length_c   1.000
_cell.angle_alpha   90.00
_cell.angle_beta   90.00
_cell.angle_gamma   90.00
#
_symmetry.space_group_name_H-M   'P 1'
#
loop_
_entity.id
_entity.type
_entity.pdbx_description
1 polymer ?
#
loop_
_entity_poly.entity_id
_entity_poly.type
_entity_poly.pdbx_seq_one_letter_code
_entity_poly.pdbx_strand_id
1 'polypeptide(L)'
;MGEQELASRMPDRLDLNEWIQLSLDSAVETDRQIALEELVTTGVPPYLQPKLREISARDPSPGCRQLAAWIENLDRLKTELKPQMKGLELTPDALERLLDNDEPGRASIIIQQLRKAPSDDAMRLWRERLASEKNPRLLEIGLTILAKFGNSEDADFAPMLLLETDVEVVCAALSLLQMRDEHAFKRQVRAGLTSRSFKVQLHAVHLLRLVDSGEALKYIKAFLFHKNQLIRQRALRELMMIDFASVENLFLQYLGSEVQPLLLVKAGFVAAFNPSRDFPLKIYDIMLLAKGHKKHIMQLVLRQSVEAVQAAGLLDQPLDAYMAELKKKIDLRRSEIIIRCAVRDLVSADRELRAGAVERLAPYAAYPSIVQALKKHLEHETDSEVKGRIAALLEPPSLPSQKSVAAPEAFPAASTFLALGLIEQRKRLADIQENKTYLAARHTLFDLIKSDIKKGILLDILRTIDKFGSRIDAQSVLPMLESQEPPIMAMAIKVLGKLDIDAILPLLNRFLADEDPRIKAAALEVFLVADKEGAVGYLSSILRSASADTRRIGLSMLPQLDYPSAEPLLLRMLKYEGNSDLIIQAAYMVAANPTRDGLEHLFAFTHNKLGDINPGYEDIWQLAMISAESVFSQSAADLEAACWEAYKIENAEPSTEKSAYAYDSVVGGEEELPPPPSFSEEEQTPVEQLFLHLYEFKWHYVIGVAVLIPILFTLFGGSEPEHKGRRMGMSEKGAQVSFLPTEQKSTTDTQVGLDDWQGHLQTGAREVLNGRAYAQALANGRQELEKLSYDFEKAYRQDLIDKANDPSQPDEVRQMSAAYVHPTFARAMDAWDMKNTSEAEAYFEQSVDDPQLNTVGKCLALEKLAEIAQAKGDRASWIKWQDRLLKELRNIPEYKDLAAFQDFGRYFSSVMDVSHQLSTSGAGAGEIVEGLKGQGESDADARESLDVLKGMDGQFQKMFSPDQP
;
A
#
# COMPACT_ATOMS: atom_id res chain seq x y z
N MET A 1 -6.32 -7.10 49.86
CA MET A 1 -5.19 -6.84 48.92
C MET A 1 -4.94 -8.07 48.04
N GLY A 2 -5.92 -8.49 47.23
CA GLY A 2 -5.79 -9.68 46.39
C GLY A 2 -6.71 -9.71 45.16
N GLU A 3 -7.36 -8.58 44.85
CA GLU A 3 -8.18 -8.39 43.66
C GLU A 3 -7.97 -6.93 43.21
N GLN A 4 -6.74 -6.61 42.81
CA GLN A 4 -6.58 -5.63 41.75
C GLN A 4 -6.76 -6.43 40.46
N GLU A 5 -7.90 -6.23 39.81
CA GLU A 5 -8.17 -6.74 38.46
C GLU A 5 -6.90 -6.60 37.62
N LEU A 6 -6.33 -7.73 37.18
CA LEU A 6 -5.35 -7.75 36.12
C LEU A 6 -6.06 -7.18 34.88
N ALA A 7 -5.97 -5.87 34.65
CA ALA A 7 -6.14 -5.34 33.31
C ALA A 7 -5.15 -6.11 32.45
N SER A 8 -5.66 -6.98 31.58
CA SER A 8 -4.85 -7.81 30.68
C SER A 8 -3.90 -6.89 29.94
N ARG A 9 -2.60 -6.98 30.27
CA ARG A 9 -1.56 -6.13 29.67
C ARG A 9 -1.63 -6.31 28.15
N MET A 10 -1.74 -5.20 27.42
CA MET A 10 -1.75 -5.22 25.95
C MET A 10 -0.50 -5.95 25.43
N PRO A 11 -0.63 -6.83 24.40
CA PRO A 11 0.50 -7.50 23.77
C PRO A 11 1.56 -6.51 23.31
N ASP A 12 2.84 -6.82 23.53
CA ASP A 12 3.97 -5.93 23.16
C ASP A 12 4.46 -6.17 21.72
N ARG A 13 3.80 -7.07 20.98
CA ARG A 13 4.16 -7.51 19.62
C ARG A 13 2.93 -7.56 18.71
N LEU A 14 3.17 -7.45 17.40
CA LEU A 14 2.15 -7.62 16.36
C LEU A 14 1.95 -9.12 16.04
N ASP A 15 1.68 -9.94 17.06
CA ASP A 15 1.45 -11.39 16.92
C ASP A 15 -0.05 -11.70 16.93
N LEU A 16 -0.58 -12.22 15.83
CA LEU A 16 -2.01 -12.47 15.68
C LEU A 16 -2.58 -13.35 16.80
N ASN A 17 -1.84 -14.35 17.30
CA ASN A 17 -2.37 -15.24 18.31
C ASN A 17 -2.38 -14.61 19.71
N GLU A 18 -1.39 -13.77 20.05
CA GLU A 18 -1.42 -13.00 21.30
C GLU A 18 -2.65 -12.08 21.35
N TRP A 19 -2.99 -11.46 20.21
CA TRP A 19 -4.19 -10.62 20.08
C TRP A 19 -5.49 -11.43 20.04
N ILE A 20 -5.51 -12.62 19.42
CA ILE A 20 -6.64 -13.56 19.52
C ILE A 20 -6.88 -13.94 20.98
N GLN A 21 -5.83 -14.27 21.73
CA GLN A 21 -5.96 -14.62 23.14
C GLN A 21 -6.54 -13.44 23.96
N LEU A 22 -6.01 -12.23 23.76
CA LEU A 22 -6.55 -11.02 24.38
C LEU A 22 -8.04 -10.84 24.06
N SER A 23 -8.44 -11.04 22.81
CA SER A 23 -9.84 -10.94 22.39
C SER A 23 -10.73 -12.04 22.97
N LEU A 24 -10.23 -13.27 23.12
CA LEU A 24 -10.95 -14.37 23.79
C LEU A 24 -11.14 -14.13 25.29
N ASP A 25 -10.23 -13.39 25.93
CA ASP A 25 -10.30 -12.99 27.34
C ASP A 25 -11.14 -11.72 27.57
N SER A 26 -11.57 -11.04 26.50
CA SER A 26 -12.36 -9.81 26.60
C SER A 26 -13.75 -10.04 27.19
N ALA A 27 -14.22 -9.10 28.01
CA ALA A 27 -15.59 -9.09 28.50
C ALA A 27 -16.61 -8.80 27.38
N VAL A 28 -16.19 -8.15 26.29
CA VAL A 28 -17.03 -7.80 25.16
C VAL A 28 -17.28 -9.03 24.28
N GLU A 29 -18.55 -9.34 24.03
CA GLU A 29 -18.95 -10.51 23.25
C GLU A 29 -18.41 -10.49 21.82
N THR A 30 -18.48 -9.34 21.13
CA THR A 30 -18.04 -9.20 19.74
C THR A 30 -16.55 -9.49 19.56
N ASP A 31 -15.71 -9.10 20.52
CA ASP A 31 -14.28 -9.40 20.52
C ASP A 31 -14.04 -10.92 20.51
N ARG A 32 -14.76 -11.64 21.37
CA ARG A 32 -14.68 -13.10 21.46
C ARG A 32 -15.20 -13.75 20.19
N GLN A 33 -16.30 -13.26 19.60
CA GLN A 33 -16.84 -13.79 18.34
C GLN A 33 -15.86 -13.63 17.18
N ILE A 34 -15.25 -12.46 17.00
CA ILE A 34 -14.25 -12.20 15.94
C ILE A 34 -13.05 -13.15 16.10
N ALA A 35 -12.58 -13.33 17.34
CA ALA A 35 -11.47 -14.25 17.64
C ALA A 35 -11.82 -15.71 17.32
N LEU A 36 -13.03 -16.16 17.67
CA LEU A 36 -13.52 -17.50 17.34
C LEU A 36 -13.66 -17.68 15.82
N GLU A 37 -14.25 -16.72 15.10
CA GLU A 37 -14.33 -16.76 13.62
C GLU A 37 -12.93 -16.77 12.96
N GLU A 38 -11.93 -16.19 13.60
CA GLU A 38 -10.54 -16.26 13.12
C GLU A 38 -9.94 -17.65 13.33
N LEU A 39 -10.17 -18.28 14.48
CA LEU A 39 -9.71 -19.64 14.78
C LEU A 39 -10.35 -20.70 13.87
N VAL A 40 -11.57 -20.47 13.38
CA VAL A 40 -12.21 -21.33 12.36
C VAL A 40 -11.35 -21.37 11.09
N THR A 41 -10.82 -20.22 10.68
CA THR A 41 -10.03 -20.10 9.45
C THR A 41 -8.56 -20.48 9.62
N THR A 42 -7.94 -20.09 10.73
CA THR A 42 -6.50 -20.30 10.97
C THR A 42 -6.20 -21.64 11.66
N GLY A 43 -7.23 -22.26 12.24
CA GLY A 43 -7.13 -23.44 13.10
C GLY A 43 -6.72 -23.08 14.53
N VAL A 44 -6.96 -23.99 15.46
CA VAL A 44 -6.74 -23.73 16.90
C VAL A 44 -5.32 -24.14 17.33
N PRO A 45 -4.49 -23.20 17.82
CA PRO A 45 -3.21 -23.54 18.44
C PRO A 45 -3.40 -24.42 19.69
N PRO A 46 -2.51 -25.39 19.96
CA PRO A 46 -2.67 -26.31 21.09
C PRO A 46 -2.82 -25.64 22.46
N TYR A 47 -2.21 -24.47 22.65
CA TYR A 47 -2.28 -23.73 23.92
C TYR A 47 -3.58 -22.93 24.08
N LEU A 48 -4.34 -22.68 23.00
CA LEU A 48 -5.67 -22.05 23.07
C LEU A 48 -6.81 -23.07 23.23
N GLN A 49 -6.56 -24.36 23.02
CA GLN A 49 -7.54 -25.43 23.20
C GLN A 49 -8.21 -25.45 24.60
N PRO A 50 -7.49 -25.24 25.72
CA PRO A 50 -8.12 -25.15 27.04
C PRO A 50 -9.08 -23.96 27.16
N LYS A 51 -8.72 -22.81 26.58
CA LYS A 51 -9.55 -21.61 26.58
C LYS A 51 -10.80 -21.80 25.74
N LEU A 52 -10.68 -22.44 24.57
CA LEU A 52 -11.80 -22.81 23.72
C LEU A 52 -12.83 -23.68 24.47
N ARG A 53 -12.35 -24.69 25.22
CA ARG A 53 -13.20 -25.56 26.07
C ARG A 53 -13.89 -24.80 27.19
N GLU A 54 -13.18 -23.85 27.79
CA GLU A 54 -13.76 -22.97 28.81
C GLU A 54 -14.91 -22.14 28.23
N ILE A 55 -14.70 -21.51 27.07
CA ILE A 55 -15.70 -20.71 26.38
C ILE A 55 -16.90 -21.58 25.98
N SER A 56 -16.66 -22.71 25.32
CA SER A 56 -17.68 -23.71 24.94
C SER A 56 -18.59 -24.09 26.10
N ALA A 57 -18.02 -24.29 27.29
CA ALA A 57 -18.77 -24.74 28.47
C ALA A 57 -19.41 -23.62 29.30
N ARG A 58 -18.79 -22.43 29.41
CA ARG A 58 -19.10 -21.46 30.48
C ARG A 58 -19.23 -20.00 30.03
N ASP A 59 -18.99 -19.67 28.76
CA ASP A 59 -19.11 -18.28 28.30
C ASP A 59 -20.53 -17.75 28.54
N PRO A 60 -20.73 -16.48 28.93
CA PRO A 60 -22.07 -15.92 29.10
C PRO A 60 -22.86 -15.85 27.78
N SER A 61 -22.20 -15.60 26.65
CA SER A 61 -22.86 -15.50 25.34
C SER A 61 -23.23 -16.89 24.80
N PRO A 62 -24.50 -17.13 24.43
CA PRO A 62 -24.87 -18.36 23.74
C PRO A 62 -24.16 -18.51 22.39
N GLY A 63 -23.90 -17.41 21.68
CA GLY A 63 -23.23 -17.44 20.39
C GLY A 63 -21.77 -17.85 20.48
N CYS A 64 -21.03 -17.29 21.45
CA CYS A 64 -19.65 -17.70 21.69
C CYS A 64 -19.54 -19.18 22.12
N ARG A 65 -20.45 -19.65 22.98
CA ARG A 65 -20.49 -21.08 23.37
C ARG A 65 -20.68 -21.98 22.15
N GLN A 66 -21.63 -21.64 21.29
CA GLN A 66 -21.96 -22.42 20.09
C GLN A 66 -20.81 -22.41 19.07
N LEU A 67 -20.22 -21.25 18.79
CA LEU A 67 -19.07 -21.15 17.89
C LEU A 67 -17.87 -21.95 18.42
N ALA A 68 -17.57 -21.85 19.71
CA ALA A 68 -16.49 -22.63 20.33
C ALA A 68 -16.76 -24.14 20.25
N ALA A 69 -17.97 -24.59 20.57
CA ALA A 69 -18.37 -25.99 20.45
C ALA A 69 -18.30 -26.48 18.99
N TRP A 70 -18.66 -25.63 18.03
CA TRP A 70 -18.54 -25.96 16.61
C TRP A 70 -17.09 -26.14 16.18
N ILE A 71 -16.18 -25.26 16.59
CA ILE A 71 -14.74 -25.38 16.31
C ILE A 71 -14.18 -26.68 16.89
N GLU A 72 -14.53 -27.01 18.14
CA GLU A 72 -14.14 -28.29 18.76
C GLU A 72 -14.66 -29.49 17.96
N ASN A 73 -15.89 -29.36 17.44
CA ASN A 73 -16.49 -30.42 16.65
C ASN A 73 -15.78 -30.61 15.30
N LEU A 74 -15.37 -29.53 14.63
CA LEU A 74 -14.65 -29.62 13.36
C LEU A 74 -13.36 -30.44 13.47
N ASP A 75 -12.57 -30.22 14.53
CA ASP A 75 -11.32 -30.98 14.77
C ASP A 75 -11.61 -32.46 15.02
N ARG A 76 -12.67 -32.77 15.77
CA ARG A 76 -13.15 -34.14 16.01
C ARG A 76 -13.58 -34.80 14.69
N LEU A 77 -14.47 -34.16 13.94
CA LEU A 77 -15.00 -34.67 12.67
C LEU A 77 -13.90 -34.89 11.63
N LYS A 78 -12.92 -33.97 11.55
CA LYS A 78 -11.76 -34.11 10.67
C LYS A 78 -10.93 -35.35 11.02
N THR A 79 -10.81 -35.68 12.30
CA THR A 79 -10.09 -36.87 12.76
C THR A 79 -10.87 -38.17 12.46
N GLU A 80 -12.20 -38.11 12.56
CA GLU A 80 -13.10 -39.24 12.29
C GLU A 80 -13.26 -39.56 10.79
N LEU A 81 -13.51 -38.55 9.96
CA LEU A 81 -13.88 -38.71 8.54
C LEU A 81 -12.68 -38.93 7.62
N LYS A 82 -11.52 -38.35 7.94
CA LYS A 82 -10.30 -38.49 7.12
C LYS A 82 -9.90 -39.94 6.80
N PRO A 83 -9.90 -40.90 7.76
CA PRO A 83 -9.63 -42.30 7.43
C PRO A 83 -10.77 -42.96 6.63
N GLN A 84 -12.03 -42.59 6.88
CA GLN A 84 -13.20 -43.17 6.20
C GLN A 84 -13.27 -42.78 4.72
N MET A 85 -12.83 -41.55 4.38
CA MET A 85 -12.77 -41.08 3.00
C MET A 85 -11.59 -41.62 2.20
N LYS A 86 -10.59 -42.24 2.87
CA LYS A 86 -9.37 -42.70 2.20
C LYS A 86 -9.68 -43.93 1.33
N GLY A 87 -9.69 -43.72 0.01
CA GLY A 87 -9.96 -44.78 -0.97
C GLY A 87 -11.45 -45.06 -1.19
N LEU A 88 -12.33 -44.23 -0.63
CA LEU A 88 -13.77 -44.28 -0.88
C LEU A 88 -14.07 -43.77 -2.29
N GLU A 89 -14.93 -44.49 -3.03
CA GLU A 89 -15.50 -43.98 -4.27
C GLU A 89 -16.59 -42.95 -3.95
N LEU A 90 -16.46 -41.75 -4.52
CA LEU A 90 -17.27 -40.57 -4.17
C LEU A 90 -18.64 -40.59 -4.86
N THR A 91 -19.43 -41.65 -4.68
CA THR A 91 -20.81 -41.73 -5.19
C THR A 91 -21.82 -41.03 -4.26
N PRO A 92 -23.00 -40.63 -4.76
CA PRO A 92 -24.04 -40.01 -3.93
C PRO A 92 -24.39 -40.85 -2.70
N ASP A 93 -24.68 -42.14 -2.88
CA ASP A 93 -25.06 -43.04 -1.78
C ASP A 93 -23.93 -43.24 -0.75
N ALA A 94 -22.67 -43.23 -1.20
CA ALA A 94 -21.54 -43.37 -0.30
C ALA A 94 -21.37 -42.13 0.60
N LEU A 95 -21.56 -40.93 0.04
CA LEU A 95 -21.48 -39.69 0.81
C LEU A 95 -22.73 -39.46 1.67
N GLU A 96 -23.92 -39.90 1.22
CA GLU A 96 -25.14 -39.89 2.03
C GLU A 96 -24.97 -40.71 3.31
N ARG A 97 -24.38 -41.92 3.23
CA ARG A 97 -24.07 -42.73 4.42
C ARG A 97 -23.09 -42.08 5.39
N LEU A 98 -22.21 -41.19 4.92
CA LEU A 98 -21.31 -40.42 5.79
C LEU A 98 -22.04 -39.25 6.47
N LEU A 99 -23.18 -38.83 5.93
CA LEU A 99 -24.04 -37.77 6.47
C LEU A 99 -25.09 -38.27 7.46
N ASP A 100 -25.30 -39.58 7.61
CA ASP A 100 -26.42 -40.26 8.31
C ASP A 100 -26.76 -39.81 9.75
N ASN A 101 -25.99 -38.91 10.37
CA ASN A 101 -26.26 -38.35 11.71
C ASN A 101 -26.69 -36.87 11.73
N ASP A 102 -26.87 -36.23 10.56
CA ASP A 102 -27.23 -34.80 10.38
C ASP A 102 -26.38 -33.82 11.23
N GLU A 103 -25.14 -34.21 11.51
CA GLU A 103 -24.28 -33.48 12.42
C GLU A 103 -23.68 -32.25 11.72
N PRO A 104 -23.80 -31.04 12.30
CA PRO A 104 -23.35 -29.80 11.66
C PRO A 104 -21.83 -29.82 11.45
N GLY A 105 -21.40 -29.46 10.25
CA GLY A 105 -19.98 -29.41 9.85
C GLY A 105 -19.47 -30.65 9.11
N ARG A 106 -20.19 -31.78 9.11
CA ARG A 106 -19.77 -33.00 8.37
C ARG A 106 -19.65 -32.74 6.86
N ALA A 107 -20.66 -32.12 6.26
CA ALA A 107 -20.64 -31.76 4.83
C ALA A 107 -19.43 -30.89 4.49
N SER A 108 -19.15 -29.86 5.31
CA SER A 108 -17.99 -28.98 5.14
C SER A 108 -16.66 -29.75 5.20
N ILE A 109 -16.48 -30.66 6.17
CA ILE A 109 -15.28 -31.50 6.26
C ILE A 109 -15.16 -32.43 5.04
N ILE A 110 -16.25 -33.06 4.60
CA ILE A 110 -16.28 -33.90 3.39
C ILE A 110 -15.79 -33.08 2.19
N ILE A 111 -16.36 -31.89 1.98
CA ILE A 111 -15.99 -30.97 0.88
C ILE A 111 -14.51 -30.58 0.93
N GLN A 112 -13.98 -30.28 2.13
CA GLN A 112 -12.57 -29.94 2.34
C GLN A 112 -11.62 -31.12 2.04
N GLN A 113 -12.07 -32.36 2.20
CA GLN A 113 -11.28 -33.56 1.90
C GLN A 113 -11.39 -34.03 0.43
N LEU A 114 -12.22 -33.39 -0.39
CA LEU A 114 -12.31 -33.68 -1.83
C LEU A 114 -11.01 -33.27 -2.55
N ARG A 115 -10.10 -34.24 -2.74
CA ARG A 115 -8.80 -34.04 -3.40
C ARG A 115 -8.67 -34.71 -4.76
N LYS A 116 -9.47 -35.74 -5.03
CA LYS A 116 -9.40 -36.56 -6.25
C LYS A 116 -10.73 -36.52 -6.98
N ALA A 117 -10.67 -36.52 -8.30
CA ALA A 117 -11.84 -36.61 -9.14
C ALA A 117 -12.57 -37.96 -8.89
N PRO A 118 -13.92 -37.96 -8.83
CA PRO A 118 -14.71 -39.19 -8.85
C PRO A 118 -14.53 -39.96 -10.18
N SER A 119 -14.96 -41.22 -10.22
CA SER A 119 -15.07 -41.99 -11.46
C SER A 119 -16.14 -41.40 -12.38
N ASP A 120 -16.05 -41.66 -13.69
CA ASP A 120 -17.06 -41.20 -14.65
C ASP A 120 -18.47 -41.75 -14.31
N ASP A 121 -18.54 -42.98 -13.81
CA ASP A 121 -19.78 -43.59 -13.32
C ASP A 121 -20.32 -42.85 -12.09
N ALA A 122 -19.48 -42.48 -11.13
CA ALA A 122 -19.88 -41.67 -9.98
C ALA A 122 -20.39 -40.29 -10.41
N MET A 123 -19.74 -39.65 -11.40
CA MET A 123 -20.18 -38.36 -11.95
C MET A 123 -21.56 -38.47 -12.63
N ARG A 124 -21.83 -39.55 -13.37
CA ARG A 124 -23.16 -39.81 -13.94
C ARG A 124 -24.22 -39.94 -12.85
N LEU A 125 -23.93 -40.71 -11.79
CA LEU A 125 -24.84 -40.88 -10.65
C LEU A 125 -25.14 -39.55 -9.93
N TRP A 126 -24.15 -38.66 -9.80
CA TRP A 126 -24.37 -37.32 -9.23
C TRP A 126 -25.35 -36.49 -10.06
N ARG A 127 -25.20 -36.46 -11.39
CA ARG A 127 -26.11 -35.71 -12.28
C ARG A 127 -27.55 -36.23 -12.19
N GLU A 128 -27.72 -37.56 -12.15
CA GLU A 128 -29.03 -38.19 -11.99
C GLU A 128 -29.66 -37.88 -10.63
N ARG A 129 -28.87 -37.95 -9.54
CA ARG A 129 -29.35 -37.67 -8.18
C ARG A 129 -29.74 -36.20 -8.00
N LEU A 130 -28.92 -35.26 -8.47
CA LEU A 130 -29.13 -33.82 -8.29
C LEU A 130 -30.41 -33.31 -8.94
N ALA A 131 -30.88 -33.94 -10.03
CA ALA A 131 -32.13 -33.55 -10.69
C ALA A 131 -33.39 -33.71 -9.82
N SER A 132 -33.34 -34.50 -8.74
CA SER A 132 -34.48 -34.78 -7.87
C SER A 132 -34.17 -34.65 -6.36
N GLU A 133 -32.94 -34.30 -6.02
CA GLU A 133 -32.49 -34.20 -4.63
C GLU A 133 -33.13 -32.99 -3.91
N LYS A 134 -33.49 -33.19 -2.65
CA LYS A 134 -34.04 -32.16 -1.77
C LYS A 134 -33.21 -31.94 -0.51
N ASN A 135 -32.30 -32.86 -0.17
CA ASN A 135 -31.43 -32.71 0.98
C ASN A 135 -30.39 -31.60 0.70
N PRO A 136 -30.40 -30.47 1.42
CA PRO A 136 -29.49 -29.35 1.17
C PRO A 136 -28.01 -29.72 1.28
N ARG A 137 -27.66 -30.64 2.18
CA ARG A 137 -26.25 -31.08 2.37
C ARG A 137 -25.75 -31.93 1.22
N LEU A 138 -26.61 -32.76 0.64
CA LEU A 138 -26.27 -33.53 -0.56
C LEU A 138 -26.24 -32.65 -1.81
N LEU A 139 -27.14 -31.66 -1.91
CA LEU A 139 -27.09 -30.63 -2.95
C LEU A 139 -25.77 -29.86 -2.88
N GLU A 140 -25.38 -29.36 -1.71
CA GLU A 140 -24.12 -28.65 -1.48
C GLU A 140 -22.90 -29.47 -1.94
N ILE A 141 -22.81 -30.73 -1.51
CA ILE A 141 -21.69 -31.63 -1.86
C ILE A 141 -21.69 -31.93 -3.36
N GLY A 142 -22.85 -32.30 -3.92
CA GLY A 142 -22.97 -32.67 -5.33
C GLY A 142 -22.63 -31.51 -6.26
N LEU A 143 -23.18 -30.32 -5.99
CA LEU A 143 -22.83 -29.10 -6.73
C LEU A 143 -21.33 -28.78 -6.61
N THR A 144 -20.74 -28.95 -5.43
CA THR A 144 -19.30 -28.72 -5.23
C THR A 144 -18.44 -29.73 -6.01
N ILE A 145 -18.87 -30.98 -6.11
CA ILE A 145 -18.22 -32.02 -6.92
C ILE A 145 -18.28 -31.64 -8.40
N LEU A 146 -19.45 -31.25 -8.91
CA LEU A 146 -19.59 -30.77 -10.29
C LEU A 146 -18.78 -29.48 -10.53
N ALA A 147 -18.72 -28.57 -9.56
CA ALA A 147 -17.92 -27.36 -9.64
C ALA A 147 -16.43 -27.68 -9.75
N LYS A 148 -15.92 -28.70 -9.03
CA LYS A 148 -14.50 -29.10 -9.04
C LYS A 148 -14.10 -30.05 -10.17
N PHE A 149 -14.99 -30.95 -10.62
CA PHE A 149 -14.65 -32.02 -11.56
C PHE A 149 -15.62 -32.18 -12.75
N GLY A 150 -16.69 -31.39 -12.83
CA GLY A 150 -17.71 -31.46 -13.87
C GLY A 150 -17.33 -30.81 -15.21
N ASN A 151 -18.31 -30.69 -16.10
CA ASN A 151 -18.21 -30.04 -17.42
C ASN A 151 -19.03 -28.74 -17.45
N SER A 152 -19.04 -28.03 -18.59
CA SER A 152 -19.78 -26.76 -18.73
C SER A 152 -21.30 -26.94 -18.68
N GLU A 153 -21.83 -28.07 -19.13
CA GLU A 153 -23.28 -28.38 -19.13
C GLU A 153 -23.82 -28.52 -17.70
N ASP A 154 -22.97 -28.92 -16.75
CA ASP A 154 -23.34 -29.03 -15.34
C ASP A 154 -23.79 -27.67 -14.74
N ALA A 155 -23.42 -26.55 -15.35
CA ALA A 155 -23.86 -25.21 -14.93
C ALA A 155 -25.39 -25.03 -14.99
N ASP A 156 -26.09 -25.82 -15.81
CA ASP A 156 -27.55 -25.74 -15.99
C ASP A 156 -28.35 -26.12 -14.73
N PHE A 157 -27.72 -26.77 -13.75
CA PHE A 157 -28.35 -27.05 -12.44
C PHE A 157 -28.49 -25.80 -11.57
N ALA A 158 -27.63 -24.80 -11.76
CA ALA A 158 -27.54 -23.66 -10.84
C ALA A 158 -28.74 -22.69 -10.85
N PRO A 159 -29.36 -22.29 -11.98
CA PRO A 159 -30.39 -21.25 -12.00
C PRO A 159 -31.57 -21.48 -11.07
N MET A 160 -32.07 -22.73 -10.99
CA MET A 160 -33.18 -23.07 -10.09
C MET A 160 -32.73 -23.10 -8.63
N LEU A 161 -31.49 -23.52 -8.38
CA LEU A 161 -30.92 -23.63 -7.03
C LEU A 161 -30.47 -22.28 -6.46
N LEU A 162 -30.32 -21.25 -7.30
CA LEU A 162 -30.13 -19.86 -6.84
C LEU A 162 -31.39 -19.27 -6.16
N LEU A 163 -32.57 -19.87 -6.37
CA LEU A 163 -33.83 -19.45 -5.75
C LEU A 163 -34.11 -20.17 -4.42
N GLU A 164 -33.26 -21.13 -4.04
CA GLU A 164 -33.40 -21.88 -2.79
C GLU A 164 -33.14 -21.00 -1.57
N THR A 165 -33.68 -21.42 -0.42
CA THR A 165 -33.49 -20.70 0.85
C THR A 165 -32.20 -21.07 1.57
N ASP A 166 -31.62 -22.25 1.28
CA ASP A 166 -30.41 -22.71 1.94
C ASP A 166 -29.16 -21.99 1.43
N VAL A 167 -28.43 -21.36 2.35
CA VAL A 167 -27.28 -20.51 2.04
C VAL A 167 -26.13 -21.29 1.42
N GLU A 168 -25.86 -22.52 1.86
CA GLU A 168 -24.74 -23.29 1.32
C GLU A 168 -25.03 -23.79 -0.10
N VAL A 169 -26.28 -24.17 -0.37
CA VAL A 169 -26.71 -24.56 -1.72
C VAL A 169 -26.58 -23.41 -2.70
N VAL A 170 -27.02 -22.20 -2.32
CA VAL A 170 -26.89 -21.01 -3.17
C VAL A 170 -25.41 -20.67 -3.42
N CYS A 171 -24.56 -20.74 -2.40
CA CYS A 171 -23.11 -20.54 -2.57
C CYS A 171 -22.48 -21.59 -3.49
N ALA A 172 -22.84 -22.87 -3.33
CA ALA A 172 -22.34 -23.96 -4.18
C ALA A 172 -22.82 -23.81 -5.64
N ALA A 173 -24.06 -23.35 -5.85
CA ALA A 173 -24.60 -23.06 -7.18
C ALA A 173 -23.87 -21.89 -7.87
N LEU A 174 -23.57 -20.81 -7.12
CA LEU A 174 -22.74 -19.70 -7.63
C LEU A 174 -21.32 -20.15 -8.00
N SER A 175 -20.70 -20.99 -7.16
CA SER A 175 -19.38 -21.55 -7.44
C SER A 175 -19.39 -22.46 -8.67
N LEU A 176 -20.44 -23.27 -8.84
CA LEU A 176 -20.61 -24.09 -10.03
C LEU A 176 -20.68 -23.25 -11.30
N LEU A 177 -21.49 -22.18 -11.29
CA LEU A 177 -21.54 -21.23 -12.40
C LEU A 177 -20.16 -20.63 -12.68
N GLN A 178 -19.49 -20.07 -11.67
CA GLN A 178 -18.20 -19.41 -11.86
C GLN A 178 -17.12 -20.35 -12.43
N MET A 179 -17.07 -21.60 -11.96
CA MET A 179 -16.05 -22.57 -12.38
C MET A 179 -16.36 -23.26 -13.72
N ARG A 180 -17.63 -23.34 -14.14
CA ARG A 180 -18.06 -24.11 -15.32
C ARG A 180 -18.60 -23.29 -16.48
N ASP A 181 -19.21 -22.14 -16.20
CA ASP A 181 -19.67 -21.18 -17.20
C ASP A 181 -19.62 -19.74 -16.65
N GLU A 182 -18.48 -19.08 -16.83
CA GLU A 182 -18.25 -17.70 -16.42
C GLU A 182 -19.29 -16.71 -17.03
N HIS A 183 -19.76 -16.97 -18.25
CA HIS A 183 -20.73 -16.11 -18.90
C HIS A 183 -22.13 -16.27 -18.29
N ALA A 184 -22.54 -17.49 -17.93
CA ALA A 184 -23.75 -17.71 -17.15
C ALA A 184 -23.62 -17.12 -15.73
N PHE A 185 -22.45 -17.21 -15.10
CA PHE A 185 -22.16 -16.56 -13.82
C PHE A 185 -22.36 -15.04 -13.91
N LYS A 186 -21.73 -14.34 -14.86
CA LYS A 186 -21.89 -12.89 -15.05
C LYS A 186 -23.36 -12.47 -15.19
N ARG A 187 -24.18 -13.26 -15.89
CA ARG A 187 -25.62 -12.97 -16.06
C ARG A 187 -26.44 -13.16 -14.78
N GLN A 188 -26.01 -14.03 -13.87
CA GLN A 188 -26.83 -14.47 -12.73
C GLN A 188 -26.27 -14.10 -11.35
N VAL A 189 -25.01 -13.68 -11.25
CA VAL A 189 -24.34 -13.31 -9.99
C VAL A 189 -25.08 -12.22 -9.22
N ARG A 190 -25.87 -11.37 -9.91
CA ARG A 190 -26.74 -10.38 -9.29
C ARG A 190 -27.63 -11.00 -8.21
N ALA A 191 -28.17 -12.21 -8.42
CA ALA A 191 -28.99 -12.89 -7.42
C ALA A 191 -28.24 -13.10 -6.09
N GLY A 192 -26.94 -13.42 -6.16
CA GLY A 192 -26.07 -13.52 -5.00
C GLY A 192 -25.73 -12.15 -4.38
N LEU A 193 -25.42 -11.16 -5.21
CA LEU A 193 -25.08 -9.79 -4.78
C LEU A 193 -26.26 -9.07 -4.09
N THR A 194 -27.50 -9.38 -4.48
CA THR A 194 -28.72 -8.84 -3.85
C THR A 194 -29.33 -9.78 -2.81
N SER A 195 -28.66 -10.87 -2.44
CA SER A 195 -29.20 -11.82 -1.47
C SER A 195 -29.41 -11.16 -0.10
N ARG A 196 -30.42 -11.61 0.64
CA ARG A 196 -30.61 -11.19 2.05
C ARG A 196 -29.52 -11.76 2.97
N SER A 197 -28.88 -12.85 2.56
CA SER A 197 -27.80 -13.45 3.34
C SER A 197 -26.48 -12.80 3.00
N PHE A 198 -25.87 -12.16 4.00
CA PHE A 198 -24.55 -11.56 3.83
C PHE A 198 -23.47 -12.58 3.46
N LYS A 199 -23.61 -13.84 3.90
CA LYS A 199 -22.71 -14.91 3.50
C LYS A 199 -22.77 -15.17 1.99
N VAL A 200 -23.97 -15.16 1.41
CA VAL A 200 -24.15 -15.30 -0.04
C VAL A 200 -23.60 -14.08 -0.78
N GLN A 201 -23.85 -12.86 -0.26
CA GLN A 201 -23.29 -11.64 -0.85
C GLN A 201 -21.77 -11.67 -0.89
N LEU A 202 -21.11 -11.99 0.23
CA LEU A 202 -19.65 -12.12 0.29
C LEU A 202 -19.12 -13.21 -0.65
N HIS A 203 -19.78 -14.37 -0.70
CA HIS A 203 -19.38 -15.45 -1.59
C HIS A 203 -19.51 -15.03 -3.06
N ALA A 204 -20.58 -14.32 -3.42
CA ALA A 204 -20.75 -13.75 -4.75
C ALA A 204 -19.66 -12.72 -5.07
N VAL A 205 -19.29 -11.86 -4.13
CA VAL A 205 -18.19 -10.88 -4.28
C VAL A 205 -16.83 -11.58 -4.39
N HIS A 206 -16.58 -12.63 -3.61
CA HIS A 206 -15.37 -13.45 -3.70
C HIS A 206 -15.22 -14.08 -5.09
N LEU A 207 -16.30 -14.67 -5.61
CA LEU A 207 -16.32 -15.24 -6.96
C LEU A 207 -16.22 -14.15 -8.04
N LEU A 208 -16.86 -13.01 -7.83
CA LEU A 208 -16.74 -11.86 -8.74
C LEU A 208 -15.31 -11.34 -8.80
N ARG A 209 -14.56 -11.33 -7.69
CA ARG A 209 -13.14 -10.94 -7.67
C ARG A 209 -12.28 -11.73 -8.64
N LEU A 210 -12.59 -13.02 -8.85
CA LEU A 210 -11.88 -13.90 -9.78
C LEU A 210 -12.18 -13.59 -11.26
N VAL A 211 -13.28 -12.86 -11.51
CA VAL A 211 -13.84 -12.63 -12.85
C VAL A 211 -13.74 -11.16 -13.27
N ASP A 212 -13.97 -10.26 -12.32
CA ASP A 212 -14.00 -8.80 -12.45
C ASP A 212 -13.59 -8.18 -11.11
N SER A 213 -12.28 -8.12 -10.86
CA SER A 213 -11.71 -7.63 -9.61
C SER A 213 -12.01 -6.14 -9.36
N GLY A 214 -12.13 -5.34 -10.43
CA GLY A 214 -12.46 -3.92 -10.34
C GLY A 214 -13.86 -3.67 -9.80
N GLU A 215 -14.88 -4.37 -10.33
CA GLU A 215 -16.24 -4.27 -9.79
C GLU A 215 -16.34 -4.90 -8.39
N ALA A 216 -15.68 -6.04 -8.14
CA ALA A 216 -15.65 -6.66 -6.82
C ALA A 216 -15.07 -5.73 -5.74
N LEU A 217 -14.04 -4.94 -6.07
CA LEU A 217 -13.42 -3.99 -5.14
C LEU A 217 -14.42 -2.94 -4.64
N LYS A 218 -15.37 -2.50 -5.49
CA LYS A 218 -16.43 -1.55 -5.08
C LYS A 218 -17.32 -2.14 -3.98
N TYR A 219 -17.73 -3.40 -4.12
CA TYR A 219 -18.48 -4.12 -3.08
C TYR A 219 -17.63 -4.36 -1.82
N ILE A 220 -16.37 -4.78 -1.97
CA ILE A 220 -15.46 -4.99 -0.84
C ILE A 220 -15.29 -3.70 -0.04
N LYS A 221 -15.10 -2.55 -0.71
CA LYS A 221 -15.02 -1.23 -0.09
C LYS A 221 -16.27 -0.93 0.74
N ALA A 222 -17.46 -1.20 0.20
CA ALA A 222 -18.71 -1.01 0.94
C ALA A 222 -18.80 -1.90 2.20
N PHE A 223 -18.33 -3.14 2.13
CA PHE A 223 -18.33 -4.07 3.27
C PHE A 223 -17.24 -3.77 4.31
N LEU A 224 -16.08 -3.24 3.89
CA LEU A 224 -14.99 -2.84 4.78
C LEU A 224 -15.38 -1.74 5.76
N PHE A 225 -16.30 -0.85 5.40
CA PHE A 225 -16.76 0.24 6.27
C PHE A 225 -18.17 0.00 6.81
N HIS A 226 -18.62 -1.26 6.81
CA HIS A 226 -19.93 -1.63 7.35
C HIS A 226 -19.99 -1.53 8.88
N LYS A 227 -21.16 -1.22 9.44
CA LYS A 227 -21.35 -1.07 10.90
C LYS A 227 -21.04 -2.36 11.69
N ASN A 228 -21.38 -3.51 11.12
CA ASN A 228 -21.13 -4.83 11.70
C ASN A 228 -19.63 -5.23 11.55
N GLN A 229 -18.98 -5.53 12.66
CA GLN A 229 -17.55 -5.85 12.73
C GLN A 229 -17.20 -7.21 12.09
N LEU A 230 -18.09 -8.20 12.15
CA LEU A 230 -17.89 -9.51 11.51
C LEU A 230 -17.91 -9.40 9.98
N ILE A 231 -18.75 -8.50 9.46
CA ILE A 231 -18.79 -8.16 8.05
C ILE A 231 -17.45 -7.57 7.62
N ARG A 232 -16.95 -6.58 8.36
CA ARG A 232 -15.63 -5.97 8.10
C ARG A 232 -14.51 -7.00 8.16
N GLN A 233 -14.53 -7.93 9.12
CA GLN A 233 -13.53 -9.01 9.22
C GLN A 233 -13.44 -9.85 7.96
N ARG A 234 -14.59 -10.22 7.37
CA ARG A 234 -14.66 -11.06 6.17
C ARG A 234 -14.29 -10.25 4.92
N ALA A 235 -14.76 -9.01 4.81
CA ALA A 235 -14.35 -8.11 3.72
C ALA A 235 -12.83 -7.84 3.74
N LEU A 236 -12.24 -7.71 4.93
CA LEU A 236 -10.80 -7.58 5.11
C LEU A 236 -10.07 -8.82 4.58
N ARG A 237 -10.58 -10.03 4.80
CA ARG A 237 -9.98 -11.25 4.21
C ARG A 237 -9.99 -11.20 2.69
N GLU A 238 -11.09 -10.75 2.07
CA GLU A 238 -11.15 -10.60 0.60
C GLU A 238 -10.18 -9.52 0.10
N LEU A 239 -10.06 -8.40 0.82
CA LEU A 239 -9.10 -7.34 0.49
C LEU A 239 -7.65 -7.85 0.51
N MET A 240 -7.31 -8.71 1.49
CA MET A 240 -5.98 -9.31 1.63
C MET A 240 -5.60 -10.24 0.47
N MET A 241 -6.56 -10.68 -0.34
CA MET A 241 -6.33 -11.52 -1.52
C MET A 241 -6.13 -10.70 -2.80
N ILE A 242 -6.14 -9.37 -2.71
CA ILE A 242 -5.87 -8.44 -3.81
C ILE A 242 -4.43 -7.93 -3.69
N ASP A 243 -3.77 -7.68 -4.81
CA ASP A 243 -2.42 -7.10 -4.83
C ASP A 243 -2.36 -5.82 -3.99
N PHE A 244 -1.50 -5.81 -2.97
CA PHE A 244 -1.40 -4.72 -2.01
C PHE A 244 -1.09 -3.38 -2.68
N ALA A 245 -0.30 -3.36 -3.76
CA ALA A 245 0.04 -2.10 -4.44
C ALA A 245 -1.19 -1.39 -5.04
N SER A 246 -2.23 -2.15 -5.39
CA SER A 246 -3.49 -1.62 -5.90
C SER A 246 -4.46 -1.16 -4.80
N VAL A 247 -4.34 -1.73 -3.59
CA VAL A 247 -5.29 -1.49 -2.48
C VAL A 247 -4.64 -0.85 -1.24
N GLU A 248 -3.39 -0.39 -1.32
CA GLU A 248 -2.64 0.21 -0.22
C GLU A 248 -3.44 1.35 0.45
N ASN A 249 -4.01 2.25 -0.35
CA ASN A 249 -4.83 3.35 0.16
C ASN A 249 -6.06 2.86 0.92
N LEU A 250 -6.72 1.80 0.43
CA LEU A 250 -7.90 1.24 1.06
C LEU A 250 -7.54 0.59 2.41
N PHE A 251 -6.36 -0.06 2.51
CA PHE A 251 -5.81 -0.51 3.79
C PHE A 251 -5.55 0.66 4.75
N LEU A 252 -4.97 1.77 4.26
CA LEU A 252 -4.71 2.95 5.08
C LEU A 252 -6.01 3.64 5.54
N GLN A 253 -7.02 3.73 4.67
CA GLN A 253 -8.37 4.21 5.02
C GLN A 253 -9.01 3.33 6.09
N TYR A 254 -8.88 2.01 5.94
CA TYR A 254 -9.38 1.04 6.91
C TYR A 254 -8.66 1.17 8.26
N LEU A 255 -7.32 1.21 8.28
CA LEU A 255 -6.53 1.45 9.50
C LEU A 255 -6.86 2.81 10.14
N GLY A 256 -7.13 3.82 9.31
CA GLY A 256 -7.53 5.16 9.73
C GLY A 256 -8.86 5.17 10.49
N SER A 257 -9.85 4.39 10.06
CA SER A 257 -11.20 4.36 10.64
C SER A 257 -11.36 3.29 11.72
N GLU A 258 -10.94 2.05 11.46
CA GLU A 258 -11.23 0.88 12.30
C GLU A 258 -10.82 1.07 13.76
N VAL A 259 -11.65 0.57 14.66
CA VAL A 259 -11.46 0.66 16.12
C VAL A 259 -11.21 -0.69 16.76
N GLN A 260 -11.61 -1.77 16.09
CA GLN A 260 -11.53 -3.12 16.63
C GLN A 260 -10.07 -3.62 16.67
N PRO A 261 -9.52 -3.95 17.86
CA PRO A 261 -8.10 -4.28 18.01
C PRO A 261 -7.61 -5.42 17.11
N LEU A 262 -8.34 -6.53 17.08
CA LEU A 262 -7.93 -7.71 16.30
C LEU A 262 -7.97 -7.44 14.78
N LEU A 263 -8.91 -6.62 14.31
CA LEU A 263 -8.99 -6.26 12.89
C LEU A 263 -7.89 -5.26 12.50
N LEU A 264 -7.55 -4.32 13.38
CA LEU A 264 -6.40 -3.43 13.21
C LEU A 264 -5.08 -4.20 13.14
N VAL A 265 -4.91 -5.23 13.97
CA VAL A 265 -3.72 -6.10 13.94
C VAL A 265 -3.65 -6.85 12.61
N LYS A 266 -4.76 -7.41 12.12
CA LYS A 266 -4.81 -8.11 10.83
C LYS A 266 -4.44 -7.20 9.67
N ALA A 267 -5.08 -6.03 9.56
CA ALA A 267 -4.80 -5.06 8.51
C ALA A 267 -3.36 -4.52 8.61
N GLY A 268 -2.93 -4.20 9.84
CA GLY A 268 -1.59 -3.68 10.12
C GLY A 268 -0.48 -4.68 9.82
N PHE A 269 -0.74 -5.98 10.01
CA PHE A 269 0.18 -7.04 9.62
C PHE A 269 0.42 -7.01 8.12
N VAL A 270 -0.63 -7.15 7.29
CA VAL A 270 -0.47 -7.14 5.82
C VAL A 270 0.27 -5.91 5.34
N ALA A 271 -0.08 -4.75 5.90
CA ALA A 271 0.54 -3.51 5.49
C ALA A 271 2.01 -3.39 5.94
N ALA A 272 2.39 -3.98 7.08
CA ALA A 272 3.79 -4.03 7.53
C ALA A 272 4.66 -5.04 6.74
N PHE A 273 4.05 -6.09 6.17
CA PHE A 273 4.75 -7.10 5.36
C PHE A 273 4.92 -6.72 3.88
N ASN A 274 4.42 -5.55 3.48
CA ASN A 274 4.63 -4.95 2.17
C ASN A 274 5.50 -3.68 2.32
N PRO A 275 6.82 -3.82 2.56
CA PRO A 275 7.66 -2.69 2.94
C PRO A 275 7.78 -1.67 1.80
N SER A 276 7.49 -0.40 2.09
CA SER A 276 7.80 0.73 1.22
C SER A 276 8.42 1.87 2.02
N ARG A 277 9.25 2.69 1.37
CA ARG A 277 9.99 3.79 2.01
C ARG A 277 9.08 4.80 2.68
N ASP A 278 7.88 5.03 2.15
CA ASP A 278 6.95 6.04 2.64
C ASP A 278 5.83 5.46 3.52
N PHE A 279 5.65 4.14 3.55
CA PHE A 279 4.61 3.52 4.36
C PHE A 279 4.69 3.90 5.86
N PRO A 280 5.87 3.94 6.52
CA PRO A 280 5.99 4.41 7.90
C PRO A 280 5.47 5.84 8.12
N LEU A 281 5.60 6.73 7.12
CA LEU A 281 5.08 8.10 7.19
C LEU A 281 3.57 8.09 7.33
N LYS A 282 2.90 7.28 6.49
CA LYS A 282 1.44 7.16 6.41
C LYS A 282 0.88 6.56 7.71
N ILE A 283 1.53 5.54 8.27
CA ILE A 283 1.14 4.96 9.57
C ILE A 283 1.35 5.93 10.72
N TYR A 284 2.46 6.68 10.71
CA TYR A 284 2.71 7.68 11.74
C TYR A 284 1.62 8.77 11.76
N ASP A 285 1.14 9.19 10.58
CA ASP A 285 0.03 10.16 10.45
C ASP A 285 -1.25 9.66 11.15
N ILE A 286 -1.64 8.41 10.89
CA ILE A 286 -2.78 7.74 11.55
C ILE A 286 -2.54 7.61 13.07
N MET A 287 -1.33 7.22 13.47
CA MET A 287 -0.96 7.02 14.88
C MET A 287 -1.08 8.30 15.72
N LEU A 288 -0.80 9.47 15.14
CA LEU A 288 -0.87 10.76 15.85
C LEU A 288 -2.28 11.08 16.38
N LEU A 289 -3.31 10.67 15.63
CA LEU A 289 -4.73 10.88 15.99
C LEU A 289 -5.31 9.71 16.81
N ALA A 290 -4.62 8.58 16.87
CA ALA A 290 -5.08 7.40 17.59
C ALA A 290 -4.89 7.51 19.11
N LYS A 291 -5.74 6.79 19.86
CA LYS A 291 -5.66 6.61 21.32
C LYS A 291 -5.84 5.13 21.73
N GLY A 292 -5.54 4.82 23.00
CA GLY A 292 -5.77 3.49 23.59
C GLY A 292 -5.13 2.34 22.81
N HIS A 293 -5.89 1.26 22.62
CA HIS A 293 -5.48 0.07 21.86
C HIS A 293 -5.03 0.43 20.43
N LYS A 294 -5.77 1.29 19.73
CA LYS A 294 -5.44 1.69 18.36
C LYS A 294 -4.06 2.35 18.28
N LYS A 295 -3.76 3.28 19.20
CA LYS A 295 -2.43 3.94 19.24
C LYS A 295 -1.32 2.92 19.48
N HIS A 296 -1.51 2.01 20.43
CA HIS A 296 -0.54 0.97 20.74
C HIS A 296 -0.31 0.04 19.54
N ILE A 297 -1.37 -0.41 18.87
CA ILE A 297 -1.27 -1.25 17.66
C ILE A 297 -0.56 -0.49 16.54
N MET A 298 -0.90 0.78 16.29
CA MET A 298 -0.21 1.59 15.27
C MET A 298 1.28 1.80 15.58
N GLN A 299 1.68 1.88 16.86
CA GLN A 299 3.09 1.89 17.25
C GLN A 299 3.80 0.57 16.91
N LEU A 300 3.12 -0.57 17.12
CA LEU A 300 3.63 -1.89 16.76
C LEU A 300 3.75 -2.04 15.23
N VAL A 301 2.72 -1.64 14.49
CA VAL A 301 2.73 -1.63 13.01
C VAL A 301 3.86 -0.75 12.50
N LEU A 302 3.98 0.50 13.00
CA LEU A 302 5.05 1.40 12.61
C LEU A 302 6.44 0.80 12.84
N ARG A 303 6.67 0.20 14.03
CA ARG A 303 7.93 -0.47 14.35
C ARG A 303 8.21 -1.61 13.38
N GLN A 304 7.21 -2.46 13.12
CA GLN A 304 7.35 -3.60 12.24
C GLN A 304 7.60 -3.18 10.79
N SER A 305 6.93 -2.13 10.30
CA SER A 305 7.16 -1.56 8.98
C SER A 305 8.57 -1.01 8.84
N VAL A 306 9.06 -0.29 9.85
CA VAL A 306 10.43 0.24 9.86
C VAL A 306 11.46 -0.90 9.84
N GLU A 307 11.25 -1.94 10.64
CA GLU A 307 12.08 -3.16 10.63
C GLU A 307 12.04 -3.86 9.26
N ALA A 308 10.86 -3.94 8.63
CA ALA A 308 10.70 -4.55 7.31
C ALA A 308 11.41 -3.75 6.21
N VAL A 309 11.29 -2.42 6.22
CA VAL A 309 11.99 -1.52 5.27
C VAL A 309 13.51 -1.63 5.44
N GLN A 310 14.01 -1.68 6.67
CA GLN A 310 15.42 -1.90 6.96
C GLN A 310 15.87 -3.30 6.50
N ALA A 311 15.11 -4.34 6.85
CA ALA A 311 15.40 -5.72 6.45
C ALA A 311 15.40 -5.85 4.94
N ALA A 312 14.51 -5.17 4.22
CA ALA A 312 14.42 -5.12 2.76
C ALA A 312 15.55 -4.33 2.09
N GLY A 313 16.37 -3.60 2.85
CA GLY A 313 17.49 -2.82 2.30
C GLY A 313 17.04 -1.57 1.53
N LEU A 314 15.83 -1.08 1.81
CA LEU A 314 15.23 0.07 1.12
C LEU A 314 15.65 1.43 1.72
N LEU A 315 16.55 1.41 2.72
CA LEU A 315 17.05 2.62 3.39
C LEU A 315 18.43 2.98 2.86
N ASP A 316 18.54 4.17 2.27
CA ASP A 316 19.82 4.76 1.84
C ASP A 316 20.62 5.38 3.01
N GLN A 317 20.06 5.34 4.23
CA GLN A 317 20.58 6.05 5.39
C GLN A 317 20.33 5.29 6.70
N PRO A 318 21.05 5.64 7.79
CA PRO A 318 20.83 5.04 9.10
C PRO A 318 19.40 5.28 9.62
N LEU A 319 18.89 4.31 10.38
CA LEU A 319 17.52 4.32 10.89
C LEU A 319 17.16 5.59 11.69
N ASP A 320 18.06 6.07 12.55
CA ASP A 320 17.81 7.26 13.37
C ASP A 320 17.64 8.53 12.52
N ALA A 321 18.43 8.65 11.44
CA ALA A 321 18.31 9.74 10.49
C ALA A 321 16.99 9.66 9.72
N TYR A 322 16.58 8.45 9.31
CA TYR A 322 15.30 8.20 8.67
C TYR A 322 14.11 8.57 9.56
N MET A 323 14.11 8.19 10.84
CA MET A 323 13.04 8.54 11.78
C MET A 323 12.95 10.05 12.05
N ALA A 324 14.11 10.74 12.13
CA ALA A 324 14.14 12.19 12.29
C ALA A 324 13.63 12.92 11.04
N GLU A 325 14.00 12.45 9.85
CA GLU A 325 13.49 12.95 8.58
C GLU A 325 11.98 12.74 8.44
N LEU A 326 11.49 11.56 8.81
CA LEU A 326 10.07 11.21 8.77
C LEU A 326 9.23 12.22 9.56
N LYS A 327 9.65 12.49 10.80
CA LYS A 327 8.98 13.47 11.67
C LYS A 327 8.97 14.88 11.04
N LYS A 328 10.12 15.30 10.50
CA LYS A 328 10.25 16.60 9.83
C LYS A 328 9.37 16.69 8.58
N LYS A 329 9.26 15.63 7.78
CA LYS A 329 8.39 15.58 6.60
C LYS A 329 6.92 15.74 6.95
N ILE A 330 6.45 15.13 8.05
CA ILE A 330 5.06 15.26 8.49
C ILE A 330 4.75 16.69 8.93
N ASP A 331 5.62 17.26 9.76
CA ASP A 331 5.45 18.63 10.24
C ASP A 331 5.49 19.63 9.07
N LEU A 332 6.38 19.41 8.10
CA LEU A 332 6.47 20.21 6.88
C LEU A 332 5.21 20.08 6.00
N ARG A 333 4.76 18.85 5.75
CA ARG A 333 3.58 18.58 4.91
C ARG A 333 2.31 19.19 5.49
N ARG A 334 2.06 18.99 6.80
CA ARG A 334 0.90 19.58 7.49
C ARG A 334 0.98 21.11 7.48
N SER A 335 2.16 21.67 7.75
CA SER A 335 2.33 23.14 7.71
C SER A 335 2.14 23.71 6.32
N GLU A 336 2.65 23.08 5.27
CA GLU A 336 2.51 23.56 3.89
C GLU A 336 1.04 23.64 3.45
N ILE A 337 0.25 22.60 3.72
CA ILE A 337 -1.18 22.58 3.42
C ILE A 337 -1.91 23.68 4.20
N ILE A 338 -1.63 23.80 5.50
CA ILE A 338 -2.21 24.86 6.35
C ILE A 338 -1.87 26.25 5.79
N ILE A 339 -0.61 26.47 5.41
CA ILE A 339 -0.12 27.74 4.86
C ILE A 339 -0.82 28.04 3.54
N ARG A 340 -0.91 27.10 2.60
CA ARG A 340 -1.57 27.31 1.31
C ARG A 340 -3.06 27.64 1.46
N CYS A 341 -3.79 26.86 2.26
CA CYS A 341 -5.19 27.14 2.56
C CYS A 341 -5.36 28.53 3.20
N ALA A 342 -4.55 28.85 4.22
CA ALA A 342 -4.63 30.12 4.92
C ALA A 342 -4.25 31.31 4.01
N VAL A 343 -3.22 31.21 3.18
CA VAL A 343 -2.84 32.26 2.21
C VAL A 343 -3.98 32.53 1.23
N ARG A 344 -4.69 31.49 0.77
CA ARG A 344 -5.84 31.67 -0.12
C ARG A 344 -7.04 32.30 0.59
N ASP A 345 -7.29 31.88 1.83
CA ASP A 345 -8.36 32.44 2.66
C ASP A 345 -8.17 33.92 3.00
N LEU A 346 -6.93 34.45 2.94
CA LEU A 346 -6.69 35.90 3.04
C LEU A 346 -7.46 36.68 1.96
N VAL A 347 -7.67 36.12 0.76
CA VAL A 347 -8.34 36.84 -0.34
C VAL A 347 -9.88 36.76 -0.23
N SER A 348 -10.42 36.06 0.78
CA SER A 348 -11.86 35.89 0.98
C SER A 348 -12.57 37.22 1.25
N ALA A 349 -13.80 37.38 0.74
CA ALA A 349 -14.65 38.53 1.04
C ALA A 349 -15.09 38.57 2.52
N ASP A 350 -15.09 37.42 3.20
CA ASP A 350 -15.49 37.27 4.59
C ASP A 350 -14.37 37.64 5.58
N ARG A 351 -14.66 38.58 6.49
CA ARG A 351 -13.75 39.08 7.53
C ARG A 351 -13.29 37.96 8.47
N GLU A 352 -14.16 37.04 8.86
CA GLU A 352 -13.84 36.02 9.88
C GLU A 352 -12.87 34.97 9.32
N LEU A 353 -13.05 34.60 8.06
CA LEU A 353 -12.13 33.73 7.34
C LEU A 353 -10.74 34.36 7.18
N ARG A 354 -10.68 35.66 6.87
CA ARG A 354 -9.40 36.41 6.83
C ARG A 354 -8.73 36.46 8.20
N ALA A 355 -9.48 36.74 9.27
CA ALA A 355 -8.95 36.76 10.64
C ALA A 355 -8.41 35.38 11.06
N GLY A 356 -9.13 34.29 10.75
CA GLY A 356 -8.71 32.92 11.01
C GLY A 356 -7.52 32.47 10.16
N ALA A 357 -7.39 32.98 8.93
CA ALA A 357 -6.20 32.77 8.09
C ALA A 357 -4.94 33.39 8.72
N VAL A 358 -5.02 34.62 9.21
CA VAL A 358 -3.90 35.30 9.89
C VAL A 358 -3.46 34.54 11.14
N GLU A 359 -4.41 34.00 11.91
CA GLU A 359 -4.08 33.18 13.08
C GLU A 359 -3.38 31.86 12.70
N ARG A 360 -3.83 31.18 11.64
CA ARG A 360 -3.18 29.95 11.13
C ARG A 360 -1.78 30.21 10.57
N LEU A 361 -1.53 31.40 10.00
CA LEU A 361 -0.23 31.78 9.46
C LEU A 361 0.75 32.27 10.54
N ALA A 362 0.27 32.65 11.73
CA ALA A 362 1.11 33.21 12.79
C ALA A 362 2.33 32.33 13.19
N PRO A 363 2.23 31.00 13.32
CA PRO A 363 3.39 30.15 13.62
C PRO A 363 4.46 30.15 12.52
N TYR A 364 4.09 30.55 11.31
CA TYR A 364 4.90 30.50 10.10
C TYR A 364 5.28 31.90 9.58
N ALA A 365 4.97 32.96 10.33
CA ALA A 365 5.18 34.35 9.91
C ALA A 365 6.66 34.70 9.62
N ALA A 366 7.61 33.88 10.10
CA ALA A 366 9.04 34.05 9.83
C ALA A 366 9.48 33.62 8.41
N TYR A 367 8.66 32.84 7.69
CA TYR A 367 9.03 32.37 6.36
C TYR A 367 8.90 33.47 5.30
N PRO A 368 9.91 33.68 4.42
CA PRO A 368 9.92 34.79 3.46
C PRO A 368 8.70 34.86 2.53
N SER A 369 8.21 33.71 2.05
CA SER A 369 7.03 33.62 1.19
C SER A 369 5.75 34.08 1.89
N ILE A 370 5.63 33.79 3.18
CA ILE A 370 4.47 34.19 4.01
C ILE A 370 4.55 35.67 4.34
N VAL A 371 5.74 36.19 4.67
CA VAL A 371 5.96 37.63 4.85
C VAL A 371 5.52 38.40 3.61
N GLN A 372 5.86 37.91 2.41
CA GLN A 372 5.46 38.52 1.16
C GLN A 372 3.93 38.47 0.94
N ALA A 373 3.29 37.32 1.20
CA ALA A 373 1.85 37.17 1.11
C ALA A 373 1.10 38.10 2.08
N LEU A 374 1.53 38.16 3.33
CA LEU A 374 0.97 39.04 4.37
C LEU A 374 1.15 40.52 4.02
N LYS A 375 2.33 40.93 3.51
CA LYS A 375 2.57 42.31 3.04
C LYS A 375 1.65 42.70 1.89
N LYS A 376 1.54 41.85 0.87
CA LYS A 376 0.65 42.08 -0.29
C LYS A 376 -0.81 42.25 0.15
N HIS A 377 -1.24 41.45 1.12
CA HIS A 377 -2.60 41.53 1.64
C HIS A 377 -2.84 42.76 2.53
N LEU A 378 -1.85 43.15 3.35
CA LEU A 378 -1.92 44.34 4.22
C LEU A 378 -2.23 45.64 3.45
N GLU A 379 -1.72 45.76 2.21
CA GLU A 379 -1.96 46.91 1.33
C GLU A 379 -3.44 47.10 0.97
N HIS A 380 -4.18 46.00 0.88
CA HIS A 380 -5.56 45.97 0.38
C HIS A 380 -6.59 45.63 1.47
N GLU A 381 -6.15 45.32 2.70
CA GLU A 381 -7.06 45.02 3.81
C GLU A 381 -7.81 46.27 4.28
N THR A 382 -9.12 46.11 4.36
CA THR A 382 -10.10 47.15 4.67
C THR A 382 -10.48 47.15 6.16
N ASP A 383 -10.40 46.01 6.84
CA ASP A 383 -10.73 45.85 8.25
C ASP A 383 -9.55 46.24 9.17
N SER A 384 -9.81 47.12 10.14
CA SER A 384 -8.77 47.65 11.04
C SER A 384 -8.20 46.63 12.03
N GLU A 385 -8.99 45.63 12.41
CA GLU A 385 -8.56 44.58 13.35
C GLU A 385 -7.66 43.55 12.65
N VAL A 386 -8.07 43.07 11.47
CA VAL A 386 -7.27 42.14 10.66
C VAL A 386 -5.97 42.81 10.23
N LYS A 387 -6.02 44.08 9.83
CA LYS A 387 -4.84 44.89 9.50
C LYS A 387 -3.87 45.02 10.68
N GLY A 388 -4.38 45.24 11.89
CA GLY A 388 -3.58 45.27 13.11
C GLY A 388 -2.90 43.93 13.44
N ARG A 389 -3.60 42.81 13.23
CA ARG A 389 -3.04 41.46 13.43
C ARG A 389 -1.93 41.14 12.43
N ILE A 390 -2.11 41.48 11.16
CA ILE A 390 -1.09 41.28 10.12
C ILE A 390 0.14 42.15 10.39
N ALA A 391 -0.06 43.42 10.75
CA ALA A 391 1.04 44.32 11.09
C ALA A 391 1.90 43.77 12.26
N ALA A 392 1.26 43.23 13.30
CA ALA A 392 1.95 42.62 14.43
C ALA A 392 2.79 41.38 14.07
N LEU A 393 2.42 40.63 13.02
CA LEU A 393 3.19 39.47 12.53
C LEU A 393 4.38 39.88 11.63
N LEU A 394 4.31 41.06 11.02
CA LEU A 394 5.34 41.59 10.13
C LEU A 394 6.40 42.43 10.86
N GLU A 395 6.17 42.76 12.13
CA GLU A 395 7.19 43.35 12.98
C GLU A 395 8.35 42.35 13.17
N PRO A 396 9.62 42.78 12.98
CA PRO A 396 10.75 41.88 13.14
C PRO A 396 10.77 41.34 14.58
N PRO A 397 11.09 40.04 14.78
CA PRO A 397 11.24 39.51 16.13
C PRO A 397 12.32 40.33 16.84
N SER A 398 11.95 40.96 17.97
CA SER A 398 12.92 41.62 18.83
C SER A 398 14.00 40.60 19.19
N LEU A 399 15.26 40.91 18.86
CA LEU A 399 16.41 40.06 19.12
C LEU A 399 16.34 39.46 20.54
N PRO A 400 16.60 38.16 20.73
CA PRO A 400 16.73 37.61 22.06
C PRO A 400 17.87 38.36 22.75
N SER A 401 17.52 39.12 23.78
CA SER A 401 18.51 39.70 24.68
C SER A 401 19.38 38.57 25.22
N GLN A 402 20.69 38.78 25.17
CA GLN A 402 21.70 37.84 25.65
C GLN A 402 21.26 37.23 26.99
N LYS A 403 21.31 35.89 27.06
CA LYS A 403 21.11 35.13 28.29
C LYS A 403 21.99 35.71 29.39
N SER A 404 21.41 36.46 30.32
CA SER A 404 21.96 36.55 31.67
C SER A 404 21.53 35.27 32.39
N VAL A 405 22.52 34.42 32.70
CA VAL A 405 22.33 33.33 33.65
C VAL A 405 22.25 33.98 35.03
N ALA A 406 21.07 34.50 35.37
CA ALA A 406 20.70 34.80 36.74
C ALA A 406 19.96 33.57 37.30
N ALA A 407 20.19 33.26 38.57
CA ALA A 407 19.57 32.15 39.30
C ALA A 407 18.03 32.15 39.13
N PRO A 408 17.36 30.99 39.21
CA PRO A 408 15.92 30.91 39.01
C PRO A 408 15.20 31.69 40.12
N GLU A 409 14.84 32.94 39.83
CA GLU A 409 13.89 33.68 40.63
C GLU A 409 12.53 33.00 40.53
N ALA A 410 11.86 32.80 41.66
CA ALA A 410 10.51 32.25 41.70
C ALA A 410 9.58 33.08 40.80
N PHE A 411 8.65 32.40 40.11
CA PHE A 411 7.69 33.08 39.24
C PHE A 411 6.93 34.16 40.05
N PRO A 412 6.85 35.40 39.55
CA PRO A 412 6.34 36.52 40.34
C PRO A 412 4.88 36.30 40.74
N ALA A 413 4.47 36.84 41.88
CA ALA A 413 3.06 36.88 42.29
C ALA A 413 2.20 37.67 41.30
N ALA A 414 0.89 37.41 41.24
CA ALA A 414 0.01 37.94 40.19
C ALA A 414 0.02 39.47 40.12
N SER A 415 -0.01 40.16 41.27
CA SER A 415 0.07 41.63 41.34
C SER A 415 1.39 42.18 40.78
N THR A 416 2.50 41.50 41.07
CA THR A 416 3.83 41.87 40.58
C THR A 416 3.93 41.60 39.08
N PHE A 417 3.39 40.49 38.61
CA PHE A 417 3.35 40.14 37.18
C PHE A 417 2.55 41.17 36.37
N LEU A 418 1.38 41.59 36.86
CA LEU A 418 0.54 42.60 36.21
C LEU A 418 1.22 43.98 36.14
N ALA A 419 2.10 44.31 37.07
CA ALA A 419 2.87 45.55 37.07
C ALA A 419 4.03 45.57 36.06
N LEU A 420 4.42 44.40 35.51
CA LEU A 420 5.48 44.31 34.50
C LEU A 420 5.02 44.85 33.15
N GLY A 421 5.98 45.36 32.36
CA GLY A 421 5.73 45.66 30.95
C GLY A 421 5.41 44.39 30.14
N LEU A 422 4.67 44.52 29.04
CA LEU A 422 4.19 43.37 28.24
C LEU A 422 5.30 42.45 27.73
N ILE A 423 6.45 43.03 27.36
CA ILE A 423 7.62 42.27 26.90
C ILE A 423 8.14 41.38 28.02
N GLU A 424 8.23 41.92 29.24
CA GLU A 424 8.72 41.17 30.40
C GLU A 424 7.70 40.13 30.84
N GLN A 425 6.39 40.42 30.79
CA GLN A 425 5.33 39.42 31.04
C GLN A 425 5.46 38.22 30.10
N ARG A 426 5.62 38.45 28.79
CA ARG A 426 5.81 37.37 27.81
C ARG A 426 7.12 36.59 28.05
N LYS A 427 8.20 37.29 28.39
CA LYS A 427 9.48 36.66 28.73
C LYS A 427 9.34 35.71 29.92
N ARG A 428 8.69 36.15 31.00
CA ARG A 428 8.46 35.31 32.20
C ARG A 428 7.60 34.08 31.89
N LEU A 429 6.58 34.20 31.04
CA LEU A 429 5.81 33.04 30.58
C LEU A 429 6.66 32.09 29.71
N ALA A 430 7.52 32.64 28.85
CA ALA A 430 8.44 31.86 28.02
C ALA A 430 9.54 31.15 28.84
N ASP A 431 9.89 31.62 30.04
CA ASP A 431 10.83 30.95 30.93
C ASP A 431 10.28 29.63 31.53
N ILE A 432 8.96 29.38 31.40
CA ILE A 432 8.32 28.12 31.79
C ILE A 432 8.56 27.08 30.69
N GLN A 433 9.61 26.27 30.87
CA GLN A 433 10.05 25.26 29.90
C GLN A 433 9.86 23.80 30.36
N GLU A 434 9.58 23.58 31.65
CA GLU A 434 9.53 22.24 32.25
C GLU A 434 8.37 22.11 33.24
N ASN A 435 7.93 20.88 33.51
CA ASN A 435 6.85 20.62 34.48
C ASN A 435 7.15 21.20 35.87
N LYS A 436 8.42 21.20 36.30
CA LYS A 436 8.80 21.74 37.62
C LYS A 436 8.58 23.26 37.71
N THR A 437 8.97 24.01 36.67
CA THR A 437 8.77 25.46 36.64
C THR A 437 7.30 25.83 36.45
N TYR A 438 6.55 25.02 35.70
CA TYR A 438 5.10 25.14 35.62
C TYR A 438 4.43 24.97 36.98
N LEU A 439 4.75 23.90 37.72
CA LEU A 439 4.18 23.66 39.05
C LEU A 439 4.46 24.81 40.03
N ALA A 440 5.64 25.45 39.93
CA ALA A 440 5.99 26.61 40.73
C ALA A 440 5.18 27.87 40.35
N ALA A 441 4.85 28.05 39.07
CA ALA A 441 4.05 29.17 38.56
C ALA A 441 2.52 28.93 38.63
N ARG A 442 2.09 27.68 38.78
CA ARG A 442 0.71 27.19 38.61
C ARG A 442 -0.35 28.02 39.32
N HIS A 443 -0.16 28.27 40.62
CA HIS A 443 -1.13 29.06 41.41
C HIS A 443 -1.24 30.49 40.89
N THR A 444 -0.11 31.13 40.61
CA THR A 444 -0.09 32.48 40.03
C THR A 444 -0.77 32.54 38.66
N LEU A 445 -0.52 31.55 37.79
CA LEU A 445 -1.16 31.49 36.47
C LEU A 445 -2.69 31.40 36.59
N PHE A 446 -3.21 30.65 37.57
CA PHE A 446 -4.65 30.55 37.82
C PHE A 446 -5.24 31.85 38.37
N ASP A 447 -4.52 32.54 39.24
CA ASP A 447 -4.93 33.85 39.73
C ASP A 447 -4.95 34.87 38.59
N LEU A 448 -3.98 34.81 37.67
CA LEU A 448 -3.92 35.67 36.49
C LEU A 448 -5.05 35.41 35.50
N ILE A 449 -5.50 34.16 35.32
CA ILE A 449 -6.67 33.83 34.49
C ILE A 449 -7.95 34.48 35.01
N LYS A 450 -8.07 34.59 36.35
CA LYS A 450 -9.23 35.21 37.00
C LYS A 450 -9.14 36.74 37.06
N SER A 451 -7.99 37.30 36.73
CA SER A 451 -7.73 38.74 36.78
C SER A 451 -8.05 39.42 35.45
N ASP A 452 -8.26 40.75 35.49
CA ASP A 452 -8.39 41.57 34.29
C ASP A 452 -7.01 41.75 33.61
N ILE A 453 -6.64 40.76 32.80
CA ILE A 453 -5.37 40.71 32.08
C ILE A 453 -5.59 40.88 30.58
N LYS A 454 -4.61 41.47 29.89
CA LYS A 454 -4.69 41.64 28.44
C LYS A 454 -4.87 40.29 27.73
N LYS A 455 -5.81 40.24 26.78
CA LYS A 455 -6.19 39.06 25.99
C LYS A 455 -4.99 38.29 25.43
N GLY A 456 -4.00 39.00 24.88
CA GLY A 456 -2.79 38.37 24.32
C GLY A 456 -1.95 37.61 25.36
N ILE A 457 -1.91 38.10 26.60
CA ILE A 457 -1.20 37.44 27.71
C ILE A 457 -2.04 36.29 28.27
N LEU A 458 -3.37 36.44 28.32
CA LEU A 458 -4.27 35.34 28.69
C LEU A 458 -4.12 34.14 27.75
N LEU A 459 -4.02 34.38 26.44
CA LEU A 459 -3.74 33.34 25.45
C LEU A 459 -2.39 32.66 25.69
N ASP A 460 -1.34 33.42 26.02
CA ASP A 460 -0.02 32.85 26.33
C ASP A 460 -0.06 32.00 27.61
N ILE A 461 -0.82 32.43 28.63
CA ILE A 461 -1.04 31.64 29.84
C ILE A 461 -1.76 30.32 29.50
N LEU A 462 -2.83 30.37 28.70
CA LEU A 462 -3.56 29.17 28.28
C LEU A 462 -2.67 28.23 27.47
N ARG A 463 -1.79 28.74 26.59
CA ARG A 463 -0.79 27.92 25.87
C ARG A 463 0.24 27.27 26.81
N THR A 464 0.65 27.97 27.86
CA THR A 464 1.53 27.38 28.88
C THR A 464 0.82 26.24 29.61
N ILE A 465 -0.46 26.40 29.95
CA ILE A 465 -1.27 25.34 30.56
C ILE A 465 -1.51 24.19 29.57
N ASP A 466 -1.76 24.47 28.29
CA ASP A 466 -1.86 23.43 27.27
C ASP A 466 -0.60 22.55 27.26
N LYS A 467 0.58 23.17 27.28
CA LYS A 467 1.86 22.45 27.20
C LYS A 467 2.17 21.59 28.42
N PHE A 468 1.97 22.10 29.63
CA PHE A 468 2.47 21.50 30.87
C PHE A 468 1.39 21.08 31.87
N GLY A 469 0.14 21.43 31.62
CA GLY A 469 -0.99 21.15 32.49
C GLY A 469 -1.36 19.67 32.56
N SER A 470 -2.20 19.37 33.54
CA SER A 470 -2.75 18.06 33.88
C SER A 470 -4.26 18.13 34.07
N ARG A 471 -4.94 16.98 34.21
CA ARG A 471 -6.40 16.91 34.43
C ARG A 471 -6.89 17.80 35.58
N ILE A 472 -6.09 17.94 36.64
CA ILE A 472 -6.44 18.74 37.83
C ILE A 472 -6.54 20.25 37.50
N ASP A 473 -5.90 20.68 36.41
CA ASP A 473 -5.85 22.08 35.99
C ASP A 473 -7.08 22.51 35.18
N ALA A 474 -7.89 21.55 34.73
CA ALA A 474 -9.07 21.80 33.90
C ALA A 474 -10.08 22.76 34.57
N GLN A 475 -10.29 22.63 35.88
CA GLN A 475 -11.23 23.47 36.64
C GLN A 475 -10.89 24.96 36.57
N SER A 476 -9.61 25.32 36.49
CA SER A 476 -9.17 26.71 36.39
C SER A 476 -9.43 27.31 35.00
N VAL A 477 -9.58 26.47 33.96
CA VAL A 477 -9.75 26.88 32.57
C VAL A 477 -11.23 26.90 32.16
N LEU A 478 -12.09 26.09 32.78
CA LEU A 478 -13.53 26.02 32.50
C LEU A 478 -14.24 27.38 32.35
N PRO A 479 -13.98 28.41 33.19
CA PRO A 479 -14.63 29.71 33.03
C PRO A 479 -14.34 30.40 31.69
N MET A 480 -13.26 30.05 31.01
CA MET A 480 -12.87 30.62 29.71
C MET A 480 -13.74 30.13 28.54
N LEU A 481 -14.54 29.07 28.74
CA LEU A 481 -15.52 28.60 27.76
C LEU A 481 -16.69 29.56 27.54
N GLU A 482 -16.89 30.50 28.47
CA GLU A 482 -17.93 31.54 28.40
C GLU A 482 -17.37 32.91 27.99
N SER A 483 -16.10 32.95 27.54
CA SER A 483 -15.46 34.17 27.06
C SER A 483 -16.16 34.70 25.80
N GLN A 484 -16.41 36.01 25.73
CA GLN A 484 -16.95 36.67 24.52
C GLN A 484 -15.91 36.77 23.38
N GLU A 485 -14.67 36.36 23.63
CA GLU A 485 -13.56 36.44 22.69
C GLU A 485 -13.29 35.08 22.06
N PRO A 486 -13.56 34.87 20.76
CA PRO A 486 -13.43 33.56 20.13
C PRO A 486 -12.04 32.93 20.22
N PRO A 487 -10.91 33.67 20.11
CA PRO A 487 -9.58 33.09 20.27
C PRO A 487 -9.33 32.48 21.67
N ILE A 488 -9.88 33.11 22.72
CA ILE A 488 -9.75 32.62 24.10
C ILE A 488 -10.60 31.37 24.29
N MET A 489 -11.84 31.39 23.80
CA MET A 489 -12.74 30.25 23.86
C MET A 489 -12.17 29.05 23.09
N ALA A 490 -11.70 29.26 21.86
CA ALA A 490 -11.07 28.22 21.04
C ALA A 490 -9.85 27.61 21.74
N MET A 491 -8.97 28.43 22.34
CA MET A 491 -7.83 27.94 23.10
C MET A 491 -8.26 27.16 24.36
N ALA A 492 -9.29 27.63 25.07
CA ALA A 492 -9.82 26.94 26.24
C ALA A 492 -10.41 25.56 25.88
N ILE A 493 -11.12 25.45 24.76
CA ILE A 493 -11.64 24.17 24.23
C ILE A 493 -10.47 23.21 23.98
N LYS A 494 -9.40 23.65 23.30
CA LYS A 494 -8.21 22.81 23.02
C LYS A 494 -7.53 22.34 24.31
N VAL A 495 -7.26 23.27 25.23
CA VAL A 495 -6.65 22.98 26.52
C VAL A 495 -7.49 21.93 27.26
N LEU A 496 -8.79 22.15 27.38
CA LEU A 496 -9.66 21.24 28.12
C LEU A 496 -9.82 19.89 27.42
N GLY A 497 -9.91 19.84 26.09
CA GLY A 497 -9.95 18.58 25.35
C GLY A 497 -8.68 17.72 25.55
N LYS A 498 -7.54 18.36 25.82
CA LYS A 498 -6.29 17.68 26.19
C LYS A 498 -6.25 17.27 27.66
N LEU A 499 -6.66 18.15 28.57
CA LEU A 499 -6.55 17.95 30.02
C LEU A 499 -7.64 17.02 30.57
N ASP A 500 -8.89 17.24 30.18
CA ASP A 500 -10.07 16.50 30.64
C ASP A 500 -11.15 16.49 29.54
N ILE A 501 -11.03 15.53 28.61
CA ILE A 501 -11.95 15.42 27.47
C ILE A 501 -13.40 15.21 27.93
N ASP A 502 -13.59 14.47 29.03
CA ASP A 502 -14.91 14.16 29.60
C ASP A 502 -15.69 15.43 29.98
N ALA A 503 -14.97 16.50 30.36
CA ALA A 503 -15.58 17.78 30.72
C ALA A 503 -16.08 18.56 29.50
N ILE A 504 -15.49 18.34 28.32
CA ILE A 504 -15.84 19.04 27.07
C ILE A 504 -16.91 18.28 26.28
N LEU A 505 -16.91 16.94 26.31
CA LEU A 505 -17.82 16.12 25.48
C LEU A 505 -19.30 16.54 25.54
N PRO A 506 -19.89 16.85 26.72
CA PRO A 506 -21.30 17.28 26.79
C PRO A 506 -21.57 18.62 26.09
N LEU A 507 -20.55 19.45 25.91
CA LEU A 507 -20.64 20.78 25.32
C LEU A 507 -20.19 20.80 23.85
N LEU A 508 -19.64 19.71 23.34
CA LEU A 508 -18.97 19.66 22.05
C LEU A 508 -19.89 20.08 20.88
N ASN A 509 -21.14 19.64 20.89
CA ASN A 509 -22.14 20.02 19.87
C ASN A 509 -22.41 21.52 19.83
N ARG A 510 -22.36 22.22 20.99
CA ARG A 510 -22.49 23.68 21.05
C ARG A 510 -21.37 24.35 20.26
N PHE A 511 -20.14 23.88 20.43
CA PHE A 511 -18.96 24.49 19.80
C PHE A 511 -18.80 24.10 18.34
N LEU A 512 -19.24 22.90 17.94
CA LEU A 512 -19.28 22.51 16.53
C LEU A 512 -20.32 23.33 15.75
N ALA A 513 -21.40 23.75 16.39
CA ALA A 513 -22.43 24.60 15.81
C ALA A 513 -22.13 26.12 15.82
N ASP A 514 -21.06 26.55 16.50
CA ASP A 514 -20.70 27.96 16.65
C ASP A 514 -20.30 28.58 15.31
N GLU A 515 -20.74 29.78 14.94
CA GLU A 515 -20.42 30.37 13.63
C GLU A 515 -18.92 30.65 13.42
N ASP A 516 -18.16 30.89 14.51
CA ASP A 516 -16.75 31.24 14.40
C ASP A 516 -15.88 30.04 13.98
N PRO A 517 -15.13 30.14 12.87
CA PRO A 517 -14.35 29.02 12.34
C PRO A 517 -13.24 28.56 13.30
N ARG A 518 -12.76 29.42 14.21
CA ARG A 518 -11.73 29.08 15.20
C ARG A 518 -12.30 28.19 16.30
N ILE A 519 -13.53 28.47 16.73
CA ILE A 519 -14.24 27.67 17.73
C ILE A 519 -14.60 26.31 17.11
N LYS A 520 -15.16 26.28 15.88
CA LYS A 520 -15.42 25.02 15.16
C LYS A 520 -14.16 24.18 15.01
N ALA A 521 -13.05 24.79 14.58
CA ALA A 521 -11.77 24.07 14.41
C ALA A 521 -11.26 23.49 15.72
N ALA A 522 -11.31 24.25 16.82
CA ALA A 522 -10.93 23.76 18.14
C ALA A 522 -11.83 22.62 18.62
N ALA A 523 -13.14 22.75 18.43
CA ALA A 523 -14.10 21.70 18.76
C ALA A 523 -13.87 20.43 17.93
N LEU A 524 -13.60 20.58 16.63
CA LEU A 524 -13.30 19.47 15.74
C LEU A 524 -12.01 18.75 16.13
N GLU A 525 -10.94 19.45 16.52
CA GLU A 525 -9.71 18.82 17.03
C GLU A 525 -10.00 17.94 18.25
N VAL A 526 -10.86 18.40 19.17
CA VAL A 526 -11.30 17.59 20.32
C VAL A 526 -12.19 16.44 19.87
N PHE A 527 -13.08 16.67 18.90
CA PHE A 527 -13.98 15.65 18.39
C PHE A 527 -13.24 14.52 17.69
N LEU A 528 -12.26 14.83 16.84
CA LEU A 528 -11.40 13.85 16.17
C LEU A 528 -10.69 12.91 17.14
N VAL A 529 -10.33 13.46 18.28
CA VAL A 529 -9.63 12.77 19.35
C VAL A 529 -10.59 11.93 20.22
N ALA A 530 -11.87 12.31 20.29
CA ALA A 530 -12.90 11.62 21.04
C ALA A 530 -13.58 10.51 20.22
N ASP A 531 -14.03 10.86 19.02
CA ASP A 531 -14.77 10.04 18.06
C ASP A 531 -14.44 10.52 16.64
N LYS A 532 -13.41 9.90 16.07
CA LYS A 532 -12.92 10.22 14.73
C LYS A 532 -13.97 9.92 13.66
N GLU A 533 -14.71 8.83 13.78
CA GLU A 533 -15.73 8.46 12.79
C GLU A 533 -16.86 9.49 12.76
N GLY A 534 -17.35 9.89 13.94
CA GLY A 534 -18.31 10.98 14.08
C GLY A 534 -17.79 12.30 13.50
N ALA A 535 -16.51 12.63 13.74
CA ALA A 535 -15.89 13.84 13.21
C ALA A 535 -15.73 13.84 11.68
N VAL A 536 -15.36 12.70 11.07
CA VAL A 536 -15.31 12.54 9.61
C VAL A 536 -16.71 12.63 9.01
N GLY A 537 -17.72 12.02 9.63
CA GLY A 537 -19.12 12.16 9.23
C GLY A 537 -19.61 13.61 9.30
N TYR A 538 -19.26 14.33 10.37
CA TYR A 538 -19.53 15.75 10.51
C TYR A 538 -18.88 16.58 9.39
N LEU A 539 -17.59 16.39 9.12
CA LEU A 539 -16.89 17.06 8.01
C LEU A 539 -17.53 16.75 6.65
N SER A 540 -17.90 15.49 6.43
CA SER A 540 -18.62 15.07 5.22
C SER A 540 -19.95 15.82 5.06
N SER A 541 -20.68 16.08 6.15
CA SER A 541 -21.93 16.87 6.12
C SER A 541 -21.68 18.34 5.79
N ILE A 542 -20.62 18.96 6.35
CA ILE A 542 -20.25 20.35 6.08
C ILE A 542 -19.85 20.53 4.62
N LEU A 543 -19.06 19.60 4.08
CA LEU A 543 -18.61 19.60 2.69
C LEU A 543 -19.75 19.34 1.69
N ARG A 544 -20.88 18.81 2.15
CA ARG A 544 -22.12 18.65 1.38
C ARG A 544 -23.11 19.81 1.56
N SER A 545 -22.76 20.85 2.33
CA SER A 545 -23.63 22.00 2.56
C SER A 545 -23.95 22.74 1.27
N ALA A 546 -25.17 23.27 1.15
CA ALA A 546 -25.55 24.15 0.05
C ALA A 546 -24.72 25.46 0.04
N SER A 547 -24.27 25.92 1.21
CA SER A 547 -23.46 27.14 1.35
C SER A 547 -22.00 26.89 1.01
N ALA A 548 -21.47 27.64 0.03
CA ALA A 548 -20.07 27.58 -0.36
C ALA A 548 -19.11 28.02 0.76
N ASP A 549 -19.53 28.95 1.61
CA ASP A 549 -18.71 29.41 2.74
C ASP A 549 -18.61 28.32 3.81
N THR A 550 -19.71 27.61 4.07
CA THR A 550 -19.70 26.43 4.96
C THR A 550 -18.80 25.34 4.41
N ARG A 551 -18.87 25.03 3.10
CA ARG A 551 -17.96 24.08 2.46
C ARG A 551 -16.49 24.51 2.55
N ARG A 552 -16.20 25.81 2.39
CA ARG A 552 -14.84 26.37 2.56
C ARG A 552 -14.30 26.14 3.97
N ILE A 553 -15.13 26.35 4.99
CA ILE A 553 -14.76 26.06 6.39
C ILE A 553 -14.44 24.57 6.54
N GLY A 554 -15.30 23.68 6.03
CA GLY A 554 -15.06 22.22 6.02
C GLY A 554 -13.73 21.85 5.37
N LEU A 555 -13.44 22.42 4.20
CA LEU A 555 -12.21 22.17 3.44
C LEU A 555 -10.97 22.65 4.20
N SER A 556 -11.06 23.80 4.87
CA SER A 556 -9.97 24.35 5.70
C SER A 556 -9.66 23.51 6.94
N MET A 557 -10.59 22.64 7.35
CA MET A 557 -10.47 21.75 8.50
C MET A 557 -9.98 20.34 8.12
N LEU A 558 -10.06 19.93 6.85
CA LEU A 558 -9.53 18.64 6.39
C LEU A 558 -8.04 18.38 6.72
N PRO A 559 -7.13 19.38 6.78
CA PRO A 559 -5.74 19.14 7.19
C PRO A 559 -5.57 18.63 8.63
N GLN A 560 -6.63 18.69 9.45
CA GLN A 560 -6.63 18.12 10.81
C GLN A 560 -6.83 16.60 10.80
N LEU A 561 -7.34 16.04 9.70
CA LEU A 561 -7.41 14.61 9.48
C LEU A 561 -6.07 14.06 9.00
N ASP A 562 -5.83 12.78 9.26
CA ASP A 562 -4.89 12.01 8.45
C ASP A 562 -5.40 11.94 7.00
N TYR A 563 -4.46 12.00 6.06
CA TYR A 563 -4.81 12.08 4.64
C TYR A 563 -5.71 10.94 4.14
N PRO A 564 -5.51 9.66 4.53
CA PRO A 564 -6.42 8.58 4.13
C PRO A 564 -7.88 8.87 4.47
N SER A 565 -8.16 9.49 5.60
CA SER A 565 -9.53 9.84 5.99
C SER A 565 -10.06 11.07 5.24
N ALA A 566 -9.19 11.99 4.83
CA ALA A 566 -9.56 13.19 4.07
C ALA A 566 -9.77 12.92 2.57
N GLU A 567 -9.01 11.98 2.01
CA GLU A 567 -8.97 11.71 0.56
C GLU A 567 -10.36 11.41 -0.02
N PRO A 568 -11.19 10.49 0.52
CA PRO A 568 -12.53 10.25 -0.02
C PRO A 568 -13.41 11.51 -0.07
N LEU A 569 -13.24 12.42 0.89
CA LEU A 569 -13.95 13.70 0.91
C LEU A 569 -13.44 14.63 -0.19
N LEU A 570 -12.13 14.68 -0.41
CA LEU A 570 -11.49 15.45 -1.47
C LEU A 570 -11.86 14.94 -2.87
N LEU A 571 -11.82 13.63 -3.10
CA LEU A 571 -12.18 13.04 -4.39
C LEU A 571 -13.66 13.30 -4.74
N ARG A 572 -14.54 13.23 -3.74
CA ARG A 572 -15.94 13.63 -3.90
C ARG A 572 -16.06 15.11 -4.29
N MET A 573 -15.28 15.98 -3.68
CA MET A 573 -15.26 17.41 -4.05
C MET A 573 -14.76 17.61 -5.49
N LEU A 574 -13.70 16.90 -5.94
CA LEU A 574 -13.24 16.95 -7.32
C LEU A 574 -14.34 16.57 -8.33
N LYS A 575 -15.22 15.64 -7.96
CA LYS A 575 -16.29 15.16 -8.83
C LYS A 575 -17.54 16.04 -8.85
N TYR A 576 -17.93 16.59 -7.69
CA TYR A 576 -19.25 17.21 -7.51
C TYR A 576 -19.26 18.69 -7.12
N GLU A 577 -18.11 19.28 -6.80
CA GLU A 577 -18.04 20.69 -6.40
C GLU A 577 -18.24 21.60 -7.63
N GLY A 578 -19.24 22.48 -7.55
CA GLY A 578 -19.52 23.47 -8.60
C GLY A 578 -18.70 24.76 -8.47
N ASN A 579 -18.13 25.04 -7.29
CA ASN A 579 -17.33 26.24 -7.05
C ASN A 579 -15.87 26.01 -7.50
N SER A 580 -15.45 26.76 -8.52
CA SER A 580 -14.09 26.68 -9.10
C SER A 580 -12.98 26.94 -8.08
N ASP A 581 -13.22 27.76 -7.06
CA ASP A 581 -12.20 28.01 -6.06
C ASP A 581 -11.99 26.80 -5.15
N LEU A 582 -13.08 26.23 -4.67
CA LEU A 582 -13.05 25.10 -3.74
C LEU A 582 -12.52 23.82 -4.39
N ILE A 583 -12.89 23.57 -5.66
CA ILE A 583 -12.38 22.40 -6.38
C ILE A 583 -10.86 22.49 -6.62
N ILE A 584 -10.33 23.68 -6.94
CA ILE A 584 -8.88 23.90 -7.07
C ILE A 584 -8.19 23.69 -5.71
N GLN A 585 -8.78 24.16 -4.60
CA GLN A 585 -8.22 23.89 -3.26
C GLN A 585 -8.14 22.39 -2.97
N ALA A 586 -9.21 21.65 -3.25
CA ALA A 586 -9.24 20.20 -3.09
C ALA A 586 -8.20 19.51 -3.99
N ALA A 587 -8.06 19.94 -5.25
CA ALA A 587 -7.09 19.42 -6.20
C ALA A 587 -5.63 19.60 -5.72
N TYR A 588 -5.28 20.76 -5.15
CA TYR A 588 -3.96 20.95 -4.54
C TYR A 588 -3.72 20.03 -3.34
N MET A 589 -4.75 19.76 -2.54
CA MET A 589 -4.63 18.82 -1.42
C MET A 589 -4.44 17.40 -1.94
N VAL A 590 -5.08 16.99 -3.04
CA VAL A 590 -4.82 15.68 -3.66
C VAL A 590 -3.41 15.63 -4.27
N ALA A 591 -3.01 16.65 -5.01
CA ALA A 591 -1.69 16.75 -5.62
C ALA A 591 -0.53 16.69 -4.61
N ALA A 592 -0.67 17.35 -3.46
CA ALA A 592 0.34 17.33 -2.39
C ALA A 592 0.45 15.98 -1.66
N ASN A 593 -0.49 15.08 -1.91
CA ASN A 593 -0.67 13.83 -1.18
C ASN A 593 -0.94 12.69 -2.18
N PRO A 594 0.02 12.40 -3.06
CA PRO A 594 -0.21 11.54 -4.22
C PRO A 594 -0.53 10.12 -3.77
N THR A 595 -1.64 9.61 -4.28
CA THR A 595 -2.01 8.21 -4.21
C THR A 595 -2.45 7.76 -5.60
N ARG A 596 -2.45 6.45 -5.90
CA ARG A 596 -2.87 5.99 -7.23
C ARG A 596 -4.28 6.45 -7.59
N ASP A 597 -5.23 6.16 -6.71
CA ASP A 597 -6.63 6.59 -6.80
C ASP A 597 -6.75 8.13 -6.96
N GLY A 598 -6.00 8.89 -6.14
CA GLY A 598 -5.99 10.34 -6.21
C GLY A 598 -5.39 10.90 -7.50
N LEU A 599 -4.34 10.29 -8.03
CA LEU A 599 -3.72 10.68 -9.30
C LEU A 599 -4.64 10.40 -10.49
N GLU A 600 -5.35 9.27 -10.50
CA GLU A 600 -6.31 8.93 -11.54
C GLU A 600 -7.47 9.95 -11.59
N HIS A 601 -8.05 10.28 -10.43
CA HIS A 601 -9.09 11.30 -10.34
C HIS A 601 -8.59 12.70 -10.69
N LEU A 602 -7.36 13.03 -10.27
CA LEU A 602 -6.74 14.30 -10.61
C LEU A 602 -6.45 14.37 -12.11
N PHE A 603 -5.99 13.29 -12.73
CA PHE A 603 -5.78 13.19 -14.18
C PHE A 603 -7.08 13.45 -14.92
N ALA A 604 -8.18 12.77 -14.51
CA ALA A 604 -9.51 12.97 -15.09
C ALA A 604 -10.02 14.42 -14.93
N PHE A 605 -9.61 15.11 -13.88
CA PHE A 605 -9.94 16.51 -13.63
C PHE A 605 -9.09 17.49 -14.46
N THR A 606 -7.79 17.24 -14.57
CA THR A 606 -6.84 18.17 -15.20
C THR A 606 -6.66 17.95 -16.70
N HIS A 607 -6.99 16.78 -17.25
CA HIS A 607 -6.79 16.46 -18.67
C HIS A 607 -8.09 16.45 -19.48
N ASN A 608 -7.95 16.59 -20.79
CA ASN A 608 -9.01 16.42 -21.76
C ASN A 608 -9.16 14.94 -22.17
N LYS A 609 -10.15 14.65 -23.03
CA LYS A 609 -10.41 13.28 -23.53
C LYS A 609 -9.31 12.70 -24.43
N LEU A 610 -8.37 13.53 -24.89
CA LEU A 610 -7.22 13.11 -25.70
C LEU A 610 -5.98 12.87 -24.83
N GLY A 611 -6.06 13.14 -23.52
CA GLY A 611 -4.94 13.04 -22.60
C GLY A 611 -4.08 14.29 -22.50
N ASP A 612 -4.47 15.43 -23.10
CA ASP A 612 -3.72 16.68 -22.94
C ASP A 612 -4.20 17.46 -21.70
N ILE A 613 -3.28 18.12 -20.99
CA ILE A 613 -3.60 18.97 -19.84
C ILE A 613 -4.46 20.17 -20.29
N ASN A 614 -5.55 20.41 -19.58
CA ASN A 614 -6.41 21.57 -19.76
C ASN A 614 -5.69 22.85 -19.29
N PRO A 615 -5.83 23.98 -20.00
CA PRO A 615 -5.18 25.24 -19.62
C PRO A 615 -5.57 25.71 -18.21
N GLY A 616 -4.58 26.10 -17.41
CA GLY A 616 -4.75 26.60 -16.04
C GLY A 616 -4.60 25.52 -14.95
N TYR A 617 -4.37 24.25 -15.32
CA TYR A 617 -4.16 23.14 -14.40
C TYR A 617 -2.72 22.59 -14.41
N GLU A 618 -1.83 23.18 -15.20
CA GLU A 618 -0.44 22.76 -15.37
C GLU A 618 0.29 22.73 -14.02
N ASP A 619 0.12 23.78 -13.21
CA ASP A 619 0.76 23.87 -11.89
C ASP A 619 0.29 22.77 -10.93
N ILE A 620 -0.98 22.36 -11.01
CA ILE A 620 -1.56 21.32 -10.14
C ILE A 620 -1.01 19.96 -10.55
N TRP A 621 -1.00 19.67 -11.86
CA TRP A 621 -0.48 18.40 -12.37
C TRP A 621 1.02 18.28 -12.13
N GLN A 622 1.80 19.35 -12.35
CA GLN A 622 3.23 19.37 -12.04
C GLN A 622 3.50 19.13 -10.56
N LEU A 623 2.74 19.76 -9.66
CA LEU A 623 2.87 19.50 -8.22
C LEU A 623 2.57 18.03 -7.89
N ALA A 624 1.54 17.45 -8.51
CA ALA A 624 1.17 16.05 -8.32
C ALA A 624 2.31 15.13 -8.77
N MET A 625 2.91 15.37 -9.93
CA MET A 625 4.04 14.58 -10.45
C MET A 625 5.28 14.71 -9.57
N ILE A 626 5.68 15.92 -9.17
CA ILE A 626 6.83 16.13 -8.26
C ILE A 626 6.62 15.38 -6.95
N SER A 627 5.41 15.44 -6.40
CA SER A 627 5.08 14.72 -5.18
C SER A 627 5.12 13.21 -5.44
N ALA A 628 4.53 12.75 -6.54
CA ALA A 628 4.36 11.33 -6.86
C ALA A 628 5.68 10.62 -7.18
N GLU A 629 6.61 11.26 -7.90
CA GLU A 629 7.93 10.70 -8.18
C GLU A 629 8.67 10.36 -6.87
N SER A 630 8.56 11.24 -5.87
CA SER A 630 9.15 11.02 -4.56
C SER A 630 8.52 9.86 -3.79
N VAL A 631 7.20 9.64 -3.96
CA VAL A 631 6.42 8.64 -3.20
C VAL A 631 6.47 7.26 -3.84
N PHE A 632 6.37 7.17 -5.17
CA PHE A 632 6.31 5.90 -5.88
C PHE A 632 7.67 5.43 -6.37
N SER A 633 8.70 6.27 -6.34
CA SER A 633 10.01 5.98 -6.93
C SER A 633 9.90 5.55 -8.41
N GLN A 634 8.95 6.15 -9.13
CA GLN A 634 8.69 5.95 -10.56
C GLN A 634 8.84 7.30 -11.27
N SER A 635 9.15 7.28 -12.58
CA SER A 635 9.25 8.53 -13.34
C SER A 635 7.86 9.14 -13.55
N ALA A 636 7.78 10.48 -13.66
CA ALA A 636 6.52 11.15 -13.96
C ALA A 636 5.87 10.65 -15.26
N ALA A 637 6.68 10.31 -16.27
CA ALA A 637 6.18 9.80 -17.55
C ALA A 637 5.48 8.43 -17.40
N ASP A 638 6.03 7.52 -16.61
CA ASP A 638 5.42 6.21 -16.36
C ASP A 638 4.12 6.34 -15.55
N LEU A 639 4.12 7.24 -14.56
CA LEU A 639 2.94 7.52 -13.73
C LEU A 639 1.81 8.15 -14.55
N GLU A 640 2.13 9.11 -15.42
CA GLU A 640 1.17 9.74 -16.32
C GLU A 640 0.60 8.74 -17.34
N ALA A 641 1.46 7.89 -17.92
CA ALA A 641 1.02 6.82 -18.81
C ALA A 641 0.07 5.84 -18.09
N ALA A 642 0.36 5.47 -16.84
CA ALA A 642 -0.52 4.62 -16.05
C ALA A 642 -1.89 5.28 -15.79
N CYS A 643 -1.91 6.57 -15.44
CA CYS A 643 -3.15 7.33 -15.26
C CYS A 643 -3.95 7.42 -16.56
N TRP A 644 -3.28 7.59 -17.69
CA TRP A 644 -3.91 7.63 -19.00
C TRP A 644 -4.54 6.28 -19.40
N GLU A 645 -3.84 5.17 -19.16
CA GLU A 645 -4.41 3.83 -19.38
C GLU A 645 -5.64 3.59 -18.50
N ALA A 646 -5.58 3.95 -17.22
CA ALA A 646 -6.72 3.85 -16.31
C ALA A 646 -7.91 4.71 -16.79
N TYR A 647 -7.64 5.96 -17.19
CA TYR A 647 -8.64 6.87 -17.72
C TYR A 647 -9.33 6.32 -18.98
N LYS A 648 -8.56 5.71 -19.89
CA LYS A 648 -9.10 5.07 -21.10
C LYS A 648 -10.00 3.88 -20.77
N ILE A 649 -9.64 3.08 -19.78
CA ILE A 649 -10.46 1.93 -19.34
C ILE A 649 -11.79 2.43 -18.77
N GLU A 650 -11.75 3.46 -17.91
CA GLU A 650 -12.95 4.00 -17.28
C GLU A 650 -13.88 4.74 -18.27
N ASN A 651 -13.29 5.46 -19.24
CA ASN A 651 -14.01 6.26 -20.24
C ASN A 651 -14.16 5.58 -21.60
N ALA A 652 -13.80 4.30 -21.72
CA ALA A 652 -14.11 3.49 -22.88
C ALA A 652 -15.63 3.54 -23.12
N GLU A 653 -16.05 3.64 -24.39
CA GLU A 653 -17.48 3.62 -24.70
C GLU A 653 -18.10 2.40 -24.03
N PRO A 654 -19.14 2.57 -23.18
CA PRO A 654 -19.74 1.45 -22.51
C PRO A 654 -20.19 0.47 -23.58
N SER A 655 -19.73 -0.78 -23.49
CA SER A 655 -20.37 -1.87 -24.22
C SER A 655 -21.88 -1.72 -24.00
N THR A 656 -22.67 -1.92 -25.05
CA THR A 656 -24.10 -1.53 -25.12
C THR A 656 -25.00 -2.05 -24.01
N GLU A 657 -24.50 -2.93 -23.13
CA GLU A 657 -25.12 -3.28 -21.85
C GLU A 657 -24.13 -3.03 -20.71
N LYS A 658 -24.45 -2.11 -19.79
CA LYS A 658 -23.82 -2.10 -18.46
C LYS A 658 -24.06 -3.47 -17.83
N SER A 659 -22.99 -4.17 -17.45
CA SER A 659 -23.07 -5.47 -16.82
C SER A 659 -24.11 -5.47 -15.68
N ALA A 660 -25.03 -6.43 -15.66
CA ALA A 660 -26.11 -6.49 -14.67
C ALA A 660 -25.63 -6.62 -13.21
N TYR A 661 -24.35 -6.92 -13.01
CA TYR A 661 -23.66 -7.05 -11.73
C TYR A 661 -22.88 -5.79 -11.32
N ALA A 662 -22.82 -4.76 -12.17
CA ALA A 662 -22.08 -3.54 -11.89
C ALA A 662 -22.62 -2.87 -10.61
N TYR A 663 -21.72 -2.42 -9.73
CA TYR A 663 -22.08 -1.91 -8.40
C TYR A 663 -23.19 -0.87 -8.44
N ASP A 664 -23.06 0.15 -9.28
CA ASP A 664 -24.05 1.24 -9.41
C ASP A 664 -25.42 0.77 -9.91
N SER A 665 -25.45 -0.34 -10.67
CA SER A 665 -26.70 -0.91 -11.19
C SER A 665 -27.45 -1.76 -10.16
N VAL A 666 -26.71 -2.31 -9.19
CA VAL A 666 -27.21 -3.18 -8.14
C VAL A 666 -27.62 -2.37 -6.92
N VAL A 667 -26.79 -1.41 -6.51
CA VAL A 667 -26.98 -0.59 -5.31
C VAL A 667 -27.76 0.71 -5.59
N GLY A 668 -27.77 1.19 -6.85
CA GLY A 668 -28.18 2.54 -7.19
C GLY A 668 -27.02 3.52 -6.97
N GLY A 669 -26.75 4.41 -7.92
CA GLY A 669 -25.50 5.19 -7.93
C GLY A 669 -25.21 5.99 -6.66
N GLU A 670 -23.93 6.02 -6.27
CA GLU A 670 -23.14 6.87 -5.33
C GLU A 670 -23.77 7.57 -4.09
N GLU A 671 -25.03 7.33 -3.77
CA GLU A 671 -25.53 7.56 -2.41
C GLU A 671 -25.13 6.33 -1.57
N GLU A 672 -24.58 6.62 -0.39
CA GLU A 672 -24.32 5.66 0.70
C GLU A 672 -25.32 4.50 0.61
N LEU A 673 -24.82 3.24 0.68
CA LEU A 673 -25.65 2.05 0.84
C LEU A 673 -26.93 2.47 1.57
N PRO A 674 -28.13 2.41 0.96
CA PRO A 674 -29.33 2.74 1.69
C PRO A 674 -29.22 1.96 3.00
N PRO A 675 -29.37 2.60 4.18
CA PRO A 675 -29.32 1.86 5.42
C PRO A 675 -30.24 0.67 5.20
N PRO A 676 -29.78 -0.57 5.43
CA PRO A 676 -30.63 -1.72 5.21
C PRO A 676 -31.96 -1.43 5.88
N PRO A 677 -33.10 -1.79 5.25
CA PRO A 677 -34.42 -1.47 5.78
C PRO A 677 -34.36 -1.71 7.27
N SER A 678 -34.67 -0.66 8.05
CA SER A 678 -34.44 -0.58 9.50
C SER A 678 -34.38 -1.97 10.09
N PHE A 679 -33.18 -2.42 10.45
CA PHE A 679 -32.99 -3.68 11.15
C PHE A 679 -33.90 -3.65 12.38
N SER A 680 -35.10 -4.23 12.27
CA SER A 680 -35.66 -4.96 13.39
C SER A 680 -34.57 -5.92 13.84
N GLU A 681 -34.47 -6.13 15.14
CA GLU A 681 -33.41 -6.82 15.88
C GLU A 681 -33.19 -8.31 15.48
N GLU A 682 -33.37 -8.69 14.22
CA GLU A 682 -33.56 -10.06 13.73
C GLU A 682 -32.83 -10.36 12.41
N GLU A 683 -31.76 -9.64 12.01
CA GLU A 683 -30.89 -10.16 10.93
C GLU A 683 -29.79 -11.05 11.47
N GLN A 684 -29.98 -12.31 11.13
CA GLN A 684 -29.47 -13.48 11.79
C GLN A 684 -28.05 -13.81 11.33
N THR A 685 -27.15 -13.83 12.29
CA THR A 685 -25.78 -14.35 12.14
C THR A 685 -25.80 -15.85 11.79
N PRO A 686 -24.70 -16.45 11.30
CA PRO A 686 -24.58 -17.92 11.18
C PRO A 686 -24.83 -18.67 12.50
N VAL A 687 -24.71 -17.97 13.62
CA VAL A 687 -25.07 -18.42 14.96
C VAL A 687 -26.59 -18.50 15.14
N GLU A 688 -27.39 -17.67 14.46
CA GLU A 688 -28.84 -17.72 14.49
C GLU A 688 -29.46 -18.73 13.52
N GLN A 689 -28.80 -19.04 12.40
CA GLN A 689 -29.17 -20.20 11.56
C GLN A 689 -29.01 -21.52 12.34
N LEU A 690 -28.06 -21.59 13.28
CA LEU A 690 -27.93 -22.69 14.23
C LEU A 690 -29.07 -22.68 15.28
N PHE A 691 -29.64 -21.50 15.60
CA PHE A 691 -30.70 -21.32 16.59
C PHE A 691 -32.10 -21.69 16.05
N LEU A 692 -32.40 -21.38 14.78
CA LEU A 692 -33.67 -21.74 14.14
C LEU A 692 -33.80 -23.25 13.91
N HIS A 693 -32.72 -23.92 13.48
CA HIS A 693 -32.71 -25.38 13.31
C HIS A 693 -32.82 -26.15 14.64
N LEU A 694 -32.36 -25.58 15.76
CA LEU A 694 -32.52 -26.18 17.09
C LEU A 694 -33.85 -25.88 17.77
N TYR A 695 -34.59 -24.83 17.35
CA TYR A 695 -35.88 -24.48 17.95
C TYR A 695 -36.99 -25.46 17.52
N GLU A 696 -36.93 -25.98 16.29
CA GLU A 696 -37.85 -27.03 15.80
C GLU A 696 -37.55 -28.42 16.41
N PHE A 697 -36.32 -28.63 16.93
CA PHE A 697 -35.89 -29.91 17.50
C PHE A 697 -36.36 -30.13 18.96
N LYS A 698 -36.71 -29.07 19.69
CA LYS A 698 -37.09 -29.16 21.12
C LYS A 698 -38.39 -29.93 21.39
N TRP A 699 -39.33 -30.00 20.44
CA TRP A 699 -40.61 -30.70 20.65
C TRP A 699 -40.53 -32.22 20.43
N HIS A 700 -39.57 -32.70 19.63
CA HIS A 700 -39.41 -34.14 19.37
C HIS A 700 -38.54 -34.84 20.44
N TYR A 701 -37.57 -34.12 21.03
CA TYR A 701 -36.67 -34.68 22.05
C TYR A 701 -37.33 -34.86 23.43
N VAL A 702 -38.26 -33.97 23.80
CA VAL A 702 -38.99 -34.07 25.09
C VAL A 702 -39.93 -35.27 25.13
N ILE A 703 -40.45 -35.71 23.97
CA ILE A 703 -41.33 -36.89 23.88
C ILE A 703 -40.52 -38.19 23.87
N GLY A 704 -39.34 -38.22 23.24
CA GLY A 704 -38.49 -39.41 23.17
C GLY A 704 -37.76 -39.76 24.48
N VAL A 705 -37.34 -38.75 25.25
CA VAL A 705 -36.54 -38.94 26.49
C VAL A 705 -37.37 -39.51 27.65
N ALA A 706 -38.70 -39.30 27.66
CA ALA A 706 -39.58 -39.82 28.71
C ALA A 706 -39.85 -41.34 28.61
N VAL A 707 -39.55 -41.99 27.47
CA VAL A 707 -39.90 -43.39 27.21
C VAL A 707 -38.71 -44.35 27.24
N LEU A 708 -37.51 -43.88 26.89
CA LEU A 708 -36.33 -44.76 26.65
C LEU A 708 -35.39 -44.95 27.85
N ILE A 709 -35.43 -44.05 28.84
CA ILE A 709 -34.51 -44.07 29.99
C ILE A 709 -34.77 -45.22 31.01
N PRO A 710 -36.00 -45.74 31.22
CA PRO A 710 -36.20 -46.88 32.13
C PRO A 710 -35.71 -48.23 31.58
N ILE A 711 -35.51 -48.35 30.26
CA ILE A 711 -35.26 -49.63 29.58
C ILE A 711 -33.75 -49.91 29.44
N LEU A 712 -32.93 -48.87 29.39
CA LEU A 712 -31.47 -49.00 29.20
C LEU A 712 -30.69 -49.15 30.51
N PHE A 713 -31.28 -48.83 31.65
CA PHE A 713 -30.64 -48.98 32.97
C PHE A 713 -30.61 -50.43 33.49
N THR A 714 -31.29 -51.38 32.82
CA THR A 714 -31.37 -52.79 33.24
C THR A 714 -30.45 -53.74 32.51
N LEU A 715 -29.77 -53.33 31.43
CA LEU A 715 -29.18 -54.30 30.49
C LEU A 715 -27.65 -54.42 30.46
N PHE A 716 -26.85 -53.43 30.89
CA PHE A 716 -25.39 -53.49 30.64
C PHE A 716 -24.51 -52.90 31.75
N GLY A 717 -24.64 -53.44 32.96
CA GLY A 717 -23.59 -53.34 33.97
C GLY A 717 -22.55 -54.45 33.78
N GLY A 718 -21.27 -54.11 33.57
CA GLY A 718 -20.17 -55.06 33.78
C GLY A 718 -18.89 -54.85 32.95
N SER A 719 -17.80 -54.63 33.69
CA SER A 719 -16.40 -55.06 33.44
C SER A 719 -15.51 -54.35 32.39
N GLU A 720 -14.56 -53.54 32.91
CA GLU A 720 -13.13 -53.54 32.53
C GLU A 720 -12.51 -54.96 32.65
N PRO A 721 -11.42 -55.38 31.94
CA PRO A 721 -10.12 -54.68 32.02
C PRO A 721 -9.06 -54.88 30.88
N GLU A 722 -7.95 -54.16 31.05
CA GLU A 722 -6.53 -54.63 30.96
C GLU A 722 -5.61 -54.49 29.73
N HIS A 723 -4.34 -54.21 30.09
CA HIS A 723 -3.13 -53.82 29.36
C HIS A 723 -2.38 -54.92 28.59
N LYS A 724 -1.57 -54.49 27.59
CA LYS A 724 -0.21 -54.96 27.15
C LYS A 724 0.17 -54.15 25.89
N GLY A 725 1.37 -53.67 25.55
CA GLY A 725 2.75 -53.84 26.02
C GLY A 725 3.72 -54.02 24.81
N ARG A 726 4.73 -53.14 24.70
CA ARG A 726 6.08 -53.28 24.04
C ARG A 726 6.38 -52.78 22.59
N ARG A 727 7.23 -51.71 22.57
CA ARG A 727 8.63 -51.56 22.07
C ARG A 727 9.01 -51.57 20.56
N MET A 728 9.58 -50.41 20.17
CA MET A 728 10.93 -50.16 19.62
C MET A 728 11.22 -50.35 18.10
N GLY A 729 11.78 -49.30 17.49
CA GLY A 729 12.44 -49.33 16.18
C GLY A 729 12.86 -47.93 15.71
N MET A 730 14.11 -47.54 15.96
CA MET A 730 14.77 -46.39 15.33
C MET A 730 15.38 -46.81 13.98
N SER A 731 15.32 -45.92 12.99
CA SER A 731 16.46 -45.39 12.23
C SER A 731 16.13 -45.19 10.74
N GLU A 732 16.74 -44.12 10.25
CA GLU A 732 17.34 -43.95 8.94
C GLU A 732 16.68 -43.05 7.88
N LYS A 733 17.54 -42.11 7.48
CA LYS A 733 17.40 -40.99 6.56
C LYS A 733 17.30 -41.48 5.12
N GLY A 734 16.56 -40.73 4.30
CA GLY A 734 16.66 -40.79 2.86
C GLY A 734 16.21 -39.46 2.27
N ALA A 735 17.17 -38.56 2.05
CA ALA A 735 16.99 -37.39 1.19
C ALA A 735 17.18 -37.82 -0.26
N GLN A 736 16.31 -37.37 -1.18
CA GLN A 736 16.63 -37.14 -2.60
C GLN A 736 15.52 -36.24 -3.19
N VAL A 737 15.80 -34.95 -3.38
CA VAL A 737 16.31 -34.29 -4.60
C VAL A 737 15.19 -33.98 -5.59
N SER A 738 14.98 -32.67 -5.74
CA SER A 738 14.04 -31.94 -6.58
C SER A 738 14.47 -31.91 -8.05
N PHE A 739 13.49 -32.05 -8.95
CA PHE A 739 13.62 -31.67 -10.35
C PHE A 739 12.96 -30.31 -10.57
N LEU A 740 13.68 -29.36 -11.15
CA LEU A 740 13.16 -28.08 -11.66
C LEU A 740 12.80 -28.24 -13.14
N PRO A 741 11.60 -27.84 -13.58
CA PRO A 741 11.38 -27.36 -14.93
C PRO A 741 11.41 -25.83 -14.96
N THR A 742 12.25 -25.35 -15.86
CA THR A 742 12.36 -24.01 -16.43
C THR A 742 11.04 -23.35 -16.79
N GLU A 743 10.86 -22.09 -16.38
CA GLU A 743 10.56 -20.95 -17.27
C GLU A 743 10.69 -19.64 -16.47
N GLN A 744 11.70 -18.84 -16.79
CA GLN A 744 11.88 -17.49 -16.26
C GLN A 744 11.02 -16.50 -17.05
N LYS A 745 10.09 -15.82 -16.37
CA LYS A 745 9.66 -14.45 -16.64
C LYS A 745 9.20 -13.79 -15.33
N SER A 746 9.91 -12.73 -14.93
CA SER A 746 9.54 -11.67 -13.96
C SER A 746 8.78 -12.10 -12.70
N THR A 747 9.42 -12.18 -11.52
CA THR A 747 8.77 -12.68 -10.30
C THR A 747 8.71 -11.66 -9.15
N THR A 748 7.50 -11.16 -8.88
CA THR A 748 6.72 -11.10 -7.62
C THR A 748 7.33 -11.48 -6.24
N ASP A 749 8.63 -11.75 -6.09
CA ASP A 749 9.20 -12.49 -4.95
C ASP A 749 9.35 -11.72 -3.62
N THR A 750 8.78 -10.52 -3.52
CA THR A 750 8.67 -9.79 -2.23
C THR A 750 7.24 -9.47 -1.83
N GLN A 751 6.27 -9.81 -2.68
CA GLN A 751 4.85 -9.59 -2.42
C GLN A 751 4.21 -10.88 -1.93
N VAL A 752 3.57 -10.83 -0.77
CA VAL A 752 2.73 -11.94 -0.32
C VAL A 752 1.40 -11.87 -1.08
N GLY A 753 1.35 -12.44 -2.29
CA GLY A 753 0.11 -12.45 -3.08
C GLY A 753 0.14 -13.31 -4.34
N LEU A 754 -0.57 -14.45 -4.29
CA LEU A 754 -1.72 -14.76 -5.18
C LEU A 754 -2.36 -16.11 -4.82
N ASP A 755 -1.58 -17.13 -4.43
CA ASP A 755 -2.13 -18.49 -4.20
C ASP A 755 -1.87 -19.11 -2.81
N ASP A 756 -1.04 -18.52 -1.97
CA ASP A 756 -0.45 -19.22 -0.80
C ASP A 756 -0.85 -18.68 0.59
N TRP A 757 -2.01 -18.04 0.70
CA TRP A 757 -2.54 -17.67 2.03
C TRP A 757 -3.20 -18.85 2.77
N GLN A 758 -3.55 -19.94 2.08
CA GLN A 758 -4.21 -21.13 2.66
C GLN A 758 -3.62 -22.49 2.20
N GLY A 759 -2.49 -22.50 1.48
CA GLY A 759 -1.87 -23.70 0.88
C GLY A 759 -0.70 -24.30 1.69
N HIS A 760 -0.93 -25.45 2.31
CA HIS A 760 0.07 -26.47 2.74
C HIS A 760 1.57 -26.10 2.92
N LEU A 761 1.92 -25.38 3.99
CA LEU A 761 3.19 -25.64 4.69
C LEU A 761 3.04 -26.88 5.60
N GLN A 762 3.23 -28.07 5.05
CA GLN A 762 3.16 -29.36 5.77
C GLN A 762 4.32 -29.64 6.72
N THR A 763 5.24 -28.70 6.92
CA THR A 763 6.36 -28.87 7.85
C THR A 763 6.58 -27.59 8.64
N GLY A 764 6.21 -27.60 9.93
CA GLY A 764 6.77 -26.67 10.94
C GLY A 764 6.50 -25.17 10.81
N ALA A 765 5.80 -24.69 9.79
CA ALA A 765 5.65 -23.26 9.52
C ALA A 765 4.49 -22.58 10.28
N ARG A 766 4.25 -23.01 11.53
CA ARG A 766 3.46 -22.22 12.49
C ARG A 766 4.21 -20.96 12.96
N GLU A 767 5.48 -20.83 12.59
CA GLU A 767 6.40 -19.75 13.00
C GLU A 767 6.57 -18.65 11.93
N VAL A 768 5.97 -18.77 10.74
CA VAL A 768 6.11 -17.79 9.64
C VAL A 768 5.39 -16.46 9.94
N LEU A 769 4.63 -16.38 11.03
CA LEU A 769 3.89 -15.19 11.46
C LEU A 769 4.67 -14.27 12.43
N ASN A 770 5.98 -14.51 12.62
CA ASN A 770 6.84 -13.64 13.42
C ASN A 770 7.74 -12.80 12.50
N GLY A 771 7.80 -11.47 12.71
CA GLY A 771 8.65 -10.56 11.93
C GLY A 771 10.13 -10.97 11.91
N ARG A 772 10.58 -11.70 12.94
CA ARG A 772 11.93 -12.28 13.01
C ARG A 772 12.13 -13.48 12.07
N ALA A 773 11.12 -14.33 11.90
CA ALA A 773 11.16 -15.48 11.00
C ALA A 773 11.12 -15.04 9.53
N TYR A 774 10.38 -13.96 9.22
CA TYR A 774 10.40 -13.34 7.89
C TYR A 774 11.69 -12.59 7.60
N ALA A 775 12.22 -11.80 8.54
CA ALA A 775 13.54 -11.19 8.40
C ALA A 775 14.64 -12.26 8.22
N GLN A 776 14.49 -13.39 8.90
CA GLN A 776 15.38 -14.55 8.72
C GLN A 776 15.13 -15.26 7.39
N ALA A 777 13.90 -15.36 6.90
CA ALA A 777 13.58 -15.90 5.57
C ALA A 777 14.12 -15.00 4.45
N LEU A 778 14.03 -13.68 4.58
CA LEU A 778 14.64 -12.70 3.67
C LEU A 778 16.17 -12.77 3.74
N ALA A 779 16.76 -12.89 4.93
CA ALA A 779 18.20 -13.05 5.10
C ALA A 779 18.69 -14.38 4.49
N ASN A 780 17.96 -15.47 4.71
CA ASN A 780 18.23 -16.77 4.11
C ASN A 780 18.04 -16.71 2.58
N GLY A 781 16.98 -16.07 2.10
CA GLY A 781 16.72 -15.87 0.67
C GLY A 781 17.80 -15.05 -0.01
N ARG A 782 18.33 -14.01 0.65
CA ARG A 782 19.53 -13.28 0.18
C ARG A 782 20.76 -14.16 0.15
N GLN A 783 20.99 -14.92 1.21
CA GLN A 783 22.12 -15.85 1.26
C GLN A 783 22.01 -16.94 0.19
N GLU A 784 20.80 -17.41 -0.11
CA GLU A 784 20.50 -18.35 -1.18
C GLU A 784 20.70 -17.71 -2.56
N LEU A 785 20.26 -16.46 -2.77
CA LEU A 785 20.51 -15.68 -3.99
C LEU A 785 22.00 -15.42 -4.22
N GLU A 786 22.73 -15.02 -3.19
CA GLU A 786 24.18 -14.84 -3.23
C GLU A 786 24.88 -16.16 -3.56
N LYS A 787 24.43 -17.26 -2.96
CA LYS A 787 24.95 -18.59 -3.26
C LYS A 787 24.60 -19.04 -4.67
N LEU A 788 23.39 -18.77 -5.16
CA LEU A 788 22.95 -19.07 -6.52
C LEU A 788 23.74 -18.26 -7.54
N SER A 789 23.95 -16.97 -7.28
CA SER A 789 24.78 -16.09 -8.11
C SER A 789 26.22 -16.61 -8.14
N TYR A 790 26.79 -16.98 -6.99
CA TYR A 790 28.13 -17.55 -6.89
C TYR A 790 28.25 -18.90 -7.62
N ASP A 791 27.27 -19.80 -7.46
CA ASP A 791 27.24 -21.11 -8.11
C ASP A 791 27.03 -20.97 -9.62
N PHE A 792 26.21 -20.01 -10.07
CA PHE A 792 26.00 -19.69 -11.48
C PHE A 792 27.26 -19.10 -12.12
N GLU A 793 27.91 -18.13 -11.48
CA GLU A 793 29.16 -17.54 -11.95
C GLU A 793 30.27 -18.60 -12.04
N LYS A 794 30.33 -19.49 -11.05
CA LYS A 794 31.25 -20.63 -11.06
C LYS A 794 30.96 -21.62 -12.19
N ALA A 795 29.69 -21.95 -12.43
CA ALA A 795 29.28 -22.83 -13.52
C ALA A 795 29.57 -22.21 -14.89
N TYR A 796 29.29 -20.91 -15.06
CA TYR A 796 29.60 -20.15 -16.27
C TYR A 796 31.10 -20.10 -16.55
N ARG A 797 31.92 -19.81 -15.52
CA ARG A 797 33.39 -19.87 -15.66
C ARG A 797 33.88 -21.26 -16.02
N GLN A 798 33.29 -22.31 -15.45
CA GLN A 798 33.64 -23.69 -15.80
C GLN A 798 33.25 -24.03 -17.25
N ASP A 799 32.07 -23.61 -17.72
CA ASP A 799 31.63 -23.77 -19.11
C ASP A 799 32.57 -23.05 -20.09
N LEU A 800 33.03 -21.84 -19.75
CA LEU A 800 34.03 -21.13 -20.56
C LEU A 800 35.39 -21.85 -20.60
N ILE A 801 35.83 -22.42 -19.47
CA ILE A 801 37.05 -23.24 -19.42
C ILE A 801 36.89 -24.51 -20.28
N ASP A 802 35.73 -25.15 -20.21
CA ASP A 802 35.44 -26.36 -20.97
C ASP A 802 35.40 -26.04 -22.47
N LYS A 803 34.72 -24.96 -22.88
CA LYS A 803 34.70 -24.47 -24.27
C LYS A 803 36.07 -24.04 -24.78
N ALA A 804 36.90 -23.41 -23.94
CA ALA A 804 38.26 -23.04 -24.32
C ALA A 804 39.16 -24.26 -24.60
N ASN A 805 38.93 -25.36 -23.89
CA ASN A 805 39.72 -26.58 -24.00
C ASN A 805 39.12 -27.65 -24.93
N ASP A 806 37.87 -27.49 -25.37
CA ASP A 806 37.19 -28.43 -26.27
C ASP A 806 37.69 -28.31 -27.72
N PRO A 807 38.34 -29.35 -28.28
CA PRO A 807 38.84 -29.33 -29.66
C PRO A 807 37.75 -29.29 -30.74
N SER A 808 36.48 -29.55 -30.38
CA SER A 808 35.36 -29.59 -31.33
C SER A 808 34.71 -28.21 -31.57
N GLN A 809 35.01 -27.22 -30.73
CA GLN A 809 34.48 -25.85 -30.86
C GLN A 809 35.23 -25.06 -31.94
N PRO A 810 34.55 -24.11 -32.63
CA PRO A 810 35.20 -23.18 -33.56
C PRO A 810 36.33 -22.41 -32.89
N ASP A 811 37.42 -22.13 -33.63
CA ASP A 811 38.63 -21.54 -33.04
C ASP A 811 38.37 -20.18 -32.38
N GLU A 812 37.51 -19.36 -33.00
CA GLU A 812 37.04 -18.09 -32.45
C GLU A 812 36.37 -18.26 -31.08
N VAL A 813 35.49 -19.26 -30.93
CA VAL A 813 34.77 -19.54 -29.68
C VAL A 813 35.74 -19.97 -28.58
N ARG A 814 36.76 -20.77 -28.92
CA ARG A 814 37.79 -21.20 -27.97
C ARG A 814 38.67 -20.04 -27.52
N GLN A 815 39.12 -19.21 -28.47
CA GLN A 815 39.95 -18.04 -28.16
C GLN A 815 39.17 -17.00 -27.36
N MET A 816 37.90 -16.76 -27.69
CA MET A 816 37.04 -15.86 -26.92
C MET A 816 36.82 -16.40 -25.51
N SER A 817 36.46 -17.67 -25.36
CA SER A 817 36.27 -18.29 -24.04
C SER A 817 37.54 -18.25 -23.18
N ALA A 818 38.72 -18.47 -23.79
CA ALA A 818 40.01 -18.34 -23.11
C ALA A 818 40.33 -16.90 -22.68
N ALA A 819 39.88 -15.89 -23.44
CA ALA A 819 40.04 -14.49 -23.06
C ALA A 819 39.17 -14.11 -21.85
N TYR A 820 37.90 -14.54 -21.82
CA TYR A 820 36.98 -14.27 -20.71
C TYR A 820 37.39 -14.92 -19.38
N VAL A 821 38.19 -15.98 -19.42
CA VAL A 821 38.75 -16.64 -18.22
C VAL A 821 40.09 -16.02 -17.81
N HIS A 822 40.73 -15.21 -18.66
CA HIS A 822 42.03 -14.62 -18.37
C HIS A 822 41.94 -13.60 -17.21
N PRO A 823 42.77 -13.69 -16.15
CA PRO A 823 42.57 -12.92 -14.91
C PRO A 823 42.52 -11.40 -15.08
N THR A 824 43.32 -10.85 -15.99
CA THR A 824 43.35 -9.40 -16.27
C THR A 824 42.11 -8.93 -17.01
N PHE A 825 41.69 -9.68 -18.03
CA PHE A 825 40.52 -9.38 -18.84
C PHE A 825 39.20 -9.59 -18.08
N ALA A 826 39.11 -10.67 -17.29
CA ALA A 826 37.95 -10.95 -16.44
C ALA A 826 37.70 -9.80 -15.43
N ARG A 827 38.75 -9.31 -14.77
CA ARG A 827 38.65 -8.15 -13.85
C ARG A 827 38.21 -6.87 -14.55
N ALA A 828 38.64 -6.68 -15.80
CA ALA A 828 38.23 -5.53 -16.60
C ALA A 828 36.73 -5.58 -16.94
N MET A 829 36.23 -6.78 -17.29
CA MET A 829 34.80 -7.02 -17.52
C MET A 829 33.97 -6.89 -16.23
N ASP A 830 34.46 -7.40 -15.10
CA ASP A 830 33.77 -7.25 -13.81
C ASP A 830 33.59 -5.77 -13.44
N ALA A 831 34.65 -4.96 -13.58
CA ALA A 831 34.60 -3.52 -13.31
C ALA A 831 33.69 -2.77 -14.31
N TRP A 832 33.64 -3.23 -15.56
CA TRP A 832 32.76 -2.70 -16.60
C TRP A 832 31.28 -2.97 -16.30
N ASP A 833 30.94 -4.20 -15.89
CA ASP A 833 29.57 -4.59 -15.55
C ASP A 833 29.07 -3.89 -14.28
N MET A 834 29.98 -3.58 -13.35
CA MET A 834 29.72 -2.73 -12.18
C MET A 834 29.60 -1.21 -12.52
N LYS A 835 29.71 -0.84 -13.80
CA LYS A 835 29.67 0.55 -14.31
C LYS A 835 30.78 1.46 -13.76
N ASN A 836 31.88 0.89 -13.25
CA ASN A 836 33.03 1.66 -12.78
C ASN A 836 34.00 1.96 -13.94
N THR A 837 33.64 2.93 -14.77
CA THR A 837 34.34 3.22 -16.05
C THR A 837 35.81 3.59 -15.89
N SER A 838 36.22 4.18 -14.75
CA SER A 838 37.63 4.53 -14.48
C SER A 838 38.50 3.31 -14.17
N GLU A 839 37.99 2.36 -13.38
CA GLU A 839 38.72 1.12 -13.09
C GLU A 839 38.70 0.17 -14.29
N ALA A 840 37.56 0.09 -15.00
CA ALA A 840 37.44 -0.70 -16.22
C ALA A 840 38.45 -0.25 -17.29
N GLU A 841 38.61 1.05 -17.51
CA GLU A 841 39.59 1.60 -18.45
C GLU A 841 41.03 1.18 -18.07
N ALA A 842 41.41 1.33 -16.80
CA ALA A 842 42.75 0.94 -16.33
C ALA A 842 43.01 -0.57 -16.50
N TYR A 843 42.02 -1.41 -16.19
CA TYR A 843 42.15 -2.86 -16.34
C TYR A 843 42.13 -3.33 -17.80
N PHE A 844 41.36 -2.67 -18.68
CA PHE A 844 41.42 -2.96 -20.12
C PHE A 844 42.76 -2.53 -20.71
N GLU A 845 43.32 -1.37 -20.34
CA GLU A 845 44.68 -0.98 -20.75
C GLU A 845 45.71 -2.03 -20.33
N GLN A 846 45.64 -2.47 -19.07
CA GLN A 846 46.49 -3.54 -18.54
C GLN A 846 46.32 -4.86 -19.31
N SER A 847 45.10 -5.20 -19.71
CA SER A 847 44.78 -6.42 -20.46
C SER A 847 45.36 -6.39 -21.88
N VAL A 848 45.34 -5.23 -22.55
CA VAL A 848 45.93 -5.07 -23.89
C VAL A 848 47.44 -5.25 -23.86
N ASP A 849 48.10 -4.78 -22.80
CA ASP A 849 49.54 -4.88 -22.62
C ASP A 849 49.99 -6.26 -22.06
N ASP A 850 49.05 -7.13 -21.72
CA ASP A 850 49.32 -8.46 -21.18
C ASP A 850 49.85 -9.42 -22.28
N PRO A 851 51.07 -9.95 -22.17
CA PRO A 851 51.62 -10.87 -23.16
C PRO A 851 50.93 -12.24 -23.15
N GLN A 852 50.21 -12.60 -22.08
CA GLN A 852 49.53 -13.89 -21.94
C GLN A 852 48.10 -13.90 -22.48
N LEU A 853 47.51 -12.72 -22.72
CA LEU A 853 46.20 -12.60 -23.35
C LEU A 853 46.30 -12.86 -24.86
N ASN A 854 45.39 -13.67 -25.39
CA ASN A 854 45.34 -13.98 -26.81
C ASN A 854 44.90 -12.76 -27.66
N THR A 855 45.11 -12.84 -28.98
CA THR A 855 44.84 -11.73 -29.91
C THR A 855 43.38 -11.30 -29.89
N VAL A 856 42.43 -12.25 -29.81
CA VAL A 856 40.99 -11.97 -29.73
C VAL A 856 40.64 -11.19 -28.47
N GLY A 857 41.17 -11.59 -27.30
CA GLY A 857 40.98 -10.86 -26.04
C GLY A 857 41.56 -9.44 -26.07
N LYS A 858 42.71 -9.25 -26.73
CA LYS A 858 43.29 -7.91 -26.94
C LYS A 858 42.41 -7.04 -27.83
N CYS A 859 41.84 -7.59 -28.89
CA CYS A 859 40.90 -6.87 -29.75
C CYS A 859 39.64 -6.46 -28.97
N LEU A 860 39.05 -7.36 -28.18
CA LEU A 860 37.89 -7.05 -27.34
C LEU A 860 38.19 -5.95 -26.31
N ALA A 861 39.36 -6.00 -25.67
CA ALA A 861 39.77 -4.97 -24.71
C ALA A 861 39.95 -3.59 -25.39
N LEU A 862 40.51 -3.57 -26.59
CA LEU A 862 40.68 -2.35 -27.39
C LEU A 862 39.35 -1.76 -27.88
N GLU A 863 38.39 -2.62 -28.22
CA GLU A 863 37.01 -2.20 -28.55
C GLU A 863 36.33 -1.52 -27.36
N LYS A 864 36.44 -2.11 -26.16
CA LYS A 864 35.91 -1.51 -24.92
C LYS A 864 36.59 -0.20 -24.53
N LEU A 865 37.89 -0.07 -24.73
CA LEU A 865 38.60 1.21 -24.54
C LEU A 865 38.13 2.29 -25.53
N ALA A 866 37.79 1.92 -26.77
CA ALA A 866 37.21 2.85 -27.73
C ALA A 866 35.79 3.28 -27.32
N GLU A 867 34.94 2.36 -26.86
CA GLU A 867 33.61 2.68 -26.32
C GLU A 867 33.70 3.66 -25.13
N ILE A 868 34.63 3.42 -24.18
CA ILE A 868 34.89 4.31 -23.05
C ILE A 868 35.31 5.71 -23.51
N ALA A 869 36.27 5.80 -24.43
CA ALA A 869 36.75 7.07 -24.96
C ALA A 869 35.63 7.85 -25.70
N GLN A 870 34.76 7.14 -26.42
CA GLN A 870 33.62 7.74 -27.11
C GLN A 870 32.59 8.28 -26.11
N ALA A 871 32.26 7.52 -25.06
CA ALA A 871 31.35 7.98 -24.00
C ALA A 871 31.88 9.21 -23.25
N LYS A 872 33.20 9.32 -23.10
CA LYS A 872 33.87 10.50 -22.50
C LYS A 872 34.03 11.69 -23.44
N GLY A 873 33.77 11.51 -24.75
CA GLY A 873 34.02 12.53 -25.77
C GLY A 873 35.51 12.79 -26.06
N ASP A 874 36.41 11.89 -25.67
CA ASP A 874 37.85 12.02 -25.89
C ASP A 874 38.24 11.47 -27.27
N ARG A 875 38.18 12.35 -28.27
CA ARG A 875 38.50 12.02 -29.67
C ARG A 875 39.95 11.55 -29.86
N ALA A 876 40.90 12.02 -29.04
CA ALA A 876 42.31 11.65 -29.20
C ALA A 876 42.56 10.21 -28.74
N SER A 877 42.01 9.84 -27.59
CA SER A 877 42.09 8.47 -27.07
C SER A 877 41.31 7.48 -27.92
N TRP A 878 40.15 7.88 -28.46
CA TRP A 878 39.37 7.05 -29.39
C TRP A 878 40.16 6.70 -30.66
N ILE A 879 40.81 7.68 -31.30
CA ILE A 879 41.68 7.43 -32.49
C ILE A 879 42.86 6.52 -32.12
N LYS A 880 43.51 6.77 -30.97
CA LYS A 880 44.62 5.95 -30.46
C LYS A 880 44.22 4.48 -30.31
N TRP A 881 43.07 4.19 -29.71
CA TRP A 881 42.60 2.82 -29.48
C TRP A 881 42.14 2.13 -30.76
N GLN A 882 41.49 2.86 -31.69
CA GLN A 882 41.14 2.33 -33.00
C GLN A 882 42.37 1.97 -33.85
N ASP A 883 43.39 2.83 -33.89
CA ASP A 883 44.63 2.54 -34.62
C ASP A 883 45.35 1.31 -34.04
N ARG A 884 45.27 1.12 -32.72
CA ARG A 884 45.84 -0.03 -32.04
C ARG A 884 45.03 -1.31 -32.29
N LEU A 885 43.69 -1.22 -32.28
CA LEU A 885 42.78 -2.31 -32.65
C LEU A 885 43.05 -2.82 -34.07
N LEU A 886 43.19 -1.90 -35.03
CA LEU A 886 43.48 -2.21 -36.42
C LEU A 886 44.84 -2.90 -36.60
N LYS A 887 45.84 -2.57 -35.77
CA LYS A 887 47.14 -3.26 -35.78
C LYS A 887 47.03 -4.67 -35.25
N GLU A 888 46.25 -4.90 -34.20
CA GLU A 888 46.03 -6.24 -33.64
C GLU A 888 45.17 -7.12 -34.56
N LEU A 889 44.17 -6.55 -35.24
CA LEU A 889 43.34 -7.28 -36.22
C LEU A 889 44.15 -7.85 -37.41
N ARG A 890 45.29 -7.23 -37.77
CA ARG A 890 46.20 -7.77 -38.81
C ARG A 890 46.84 -9.10 -38.42
N ASN A 891 46.87 -9.41 -37.12
CA ASN A 891 47.41 -10.65 -36.59
C ASN A 891 46.37 -11.80 -36.61
N ILE A 892 45.12 -11.52 -36.99
CA ILE A 892 44.04 -12.52 -37.13
C ILE A 892 43.92 -12.93 -38.60
N PRO A 893 44.05 -14.23 -38.94
CA PRO A 893 44.07 -14.69 -40.33
C PRO A 893 42.82 -14.32 -41.15
N GLU A 894 41.62 -14.36 -40.57
CA GLU A 894 40.36 -14.05 -41.27
C GLU A 894 40.21 -12.57 -41.65
N TYR A 895 40.89 -11.64 -40.96
CA TYR A 895 40.72 -10.19 -41.14
C TYR A 895 41.88 -9.51 -41.87
N LYS A 896 42.79 -10.31 -42.45
CA LYS A 896 43.98 -9.84 -43.15
C LYS A 896 43.68 -8.90 -44.34
N ASP A 897 42.54 -9.09 -44.99
CA ASP A 897 42.09 -8.31 -46.15
C ASP A 897 41.31 -7.02 -45.81
N LEU A 898 40.90 -6.84 -44.55
CA LEU A 898 40.22 -5.60 -44.10
C LEU A 898 41.17 -4.38 -44.10
N ALA A 899 42.49 -4.61 -44.03
CA ALA A 899 43.52 -3.58 -44.10
C ALA A 899 43.66 -2.94 -45.50
N ALA A 900 43.18 -3.60 -46.56
CA ALA A 900 43.17 -3.06 -47.93
C ALA A 900 42.12 -1.94 -48.10
N PHE A 901 41.10 -1.89 -47.24
CA PHE A 901 40.03 -0.88 -47.29
C PHE A 901 40.50 0.52 -46.83
N GLN A 902 41.58 0.59 -46.03
CA GLN A 902 42.14 1.86 -45.55
C GLN A 902 42.95 2.60 -46.65
N ASP A 903 43.55 1.86 -47.58
CA ASP A 903 44.24 2.44 -48.74
C ASP A 903 43.23 3.08 -49.72
N PHE A 904 42.04 2.47 -49.86
CA PHE A 904 40.93 3.04 -50.62
C PHE A 904 40.36 4.32 -49.98
N GLY A 905 40.18 4.34 -48.66
CA GLY A 905 39.67 5.52 -47.94
C GLY A 905 40.60 6.73 -48.02
N ARG A 906 41.93 6.53 -47.98
CA ARG A 906 42.91 7.61 -48.14
C ARG A 906 42.98 8.13 -49.58
N TYR A 907 42.91 7.24 -50.55
CA TYR A 907 42.84 7.59 -51.98
C TYR A 907 41.57 8.38 -52.30
N PHE A 908 40.42 7.95 -51.79
CA PHE A 908 39.13 8.61 -52.00
C PHE A 908 39.07 10.01 -51.37
N SER A 909 39.63 10.20 -50.18
CA SER A 909 39.66 11.53 -49.52
C SER A 909 40.55 12.52 -50.28
N SER A 910 41.68 12.05 -50.83
CA SER A 910 42.58 12.86 -51.68
C SER A 910 41.90 13.33 -52.97
N VAL A 911 41.16 12.43 -53.64
CA VAL A 911 40.41 12.76 -54.86
C VAL A 911 39.26 13.73 -54.57
N MET A 912 38.59 13.61 -53.42
CA MET A 912 37.51 14.51 -52.99
C MET A 912 38.01 15.91 -52.65
N ASP A 913 39.17 16.06 -52.02
CA ASP A 913 39.76 17.38 -51.73
C ASP A 913 40.15 18.13 -53.01
N VAL A 914 40.65 17.41 -54.03
CA VAL A 914 40.97 17.99 -55.36
C VAL A 914 39.70 18.37 -56.13
N SER A 915 38.63 17.56 -56.04
CA SER A 915 37.30 17.90 -56.58
C SER A 915 36.68 19.14 -55.91
N HIS A 916 36.89 19.31 -54.60
CA HIS A 916 36.38 20.45 -53.85
C HIS A 916 37.16 21.75 -54.12
N GLN A 917 38.45 21.66 -54.46
CA GLN A 917 39.25 22.79 -54.96
C GLN A 917 38.83 23.20 -56.38
N LEU A 918 38.50 22.21 -57.22
CA LEU A 918 37.95 22.39 -58.57
C LEU A 918 36.63 23.18 -58.58
N SER A 919 35.74 22.93 -57.60
CA SER A 919 34.43 23.58 -57.54
C SER A 919 34.47 25.01 -56.97
N THR A 920 35.58 25.44 -56.36
CA THR A 920 35.66 26.69 -55.59
C THR A 920 36.52 27.79 -56.21
N SER A 921 37.51 27.50 -57.07
CA SER A 921 38.42 28.52 -57.62
C SER A 921 38.46 28.66 -59.15
N GLY A 922 37.73 27.84 -59.92
CA GLY A 922 37.69 27.95 -61.38
C GLY A 922 39.07 27.76 -62.06
N ALA A 923 39.95 26.97 -61.44
CA ALA A 923 41.29 26.69 -61.92
C ALA A 923 41.27 25.90 -63.25
N GLY A 924 42.14 26.28 -64.19
CA GLY A 924 42.27 25.61 -65.49
C GLY A 924 42.98 24.26 -65.38
N ALA A 925 42.71 23.34 -66.32
CA ALA A 925 43.26 21.96 -66.35
C ALA A 925 44.80 21.84 -66.14
N GLY A 926 45.56 22.89 -66.46
CA GLY A 926 47.02 22.92 -66.26
C GLY A 926 47.44 23.09 -64.80
N GLU A 927 46.73 23.89 -64.00
CA GLU A 927 47.07 24.13 -62.58
C GLU A 927 46.80 22.92 -61.70
N ILE A 928 45.82 22.09 -62.09
CA ILE A 928 45.45 20.84 -61.39
C ILE A 928 46.54 19.78 -61.59
N VAL A 929 47.03 19.65 -62.83
CA VAL A 929 48.13 18.72 -63.12
C VAL A 929 49.42 19.17 -62.41
N GLU A 930 49.67 20.47 -62.25
CA GLU A 930 50.79 20.95 -61.43
C GLU A 930 50.58 20.73 -59.93
N GLY A 931 49.35 20.87 -59.41
CA GLY A 931 49.02 20.57 -58.02
C GLY A 931 49.20 19.10 -57.65
N LEU A 932 48.73 18.19 -58.51
CA LEU A 932 48.88 16.74 -58.34
C LEU A 932 50.35 16.30 -58.45
N LYS A 933 51.12 16.91 -59.37
CA LYS A 933 52.58 16.74 -59.42
C LYS A 933 53.28 17.27 -58.16
N GLY A 934 52.84 18.41 -57.63
CA GLY A 934 53.35 18.98 -56.39
C GLY A 934 53.14 18.06 -55.17
N GLN A 935 52.17 17.14 -55.24
CA GLN A 935 51.90 16.11 -54.25
C GLN A 935 52.59 14.76 -54.55
N GLY A 936 53.41 14.70 -55.62
CA GLY A 936 54.29 13.57 -55.93
C GLY A 936 53.81 12.64 -57.05
N GLU A 937 52.73 12.95 -57.77
CA GLU A 937 52.29 12.15 -58.93
C GLU A 937 53.12 12.40 -60.20
N SER A 938 53.19 11.40 -61.09
CA SER A 938 53.83 11.55 -62.39
C SER A 938 52.94 12.32 -63.40
N ASP A 939 53.52 12.93 -64.44
CA ASP A 939 52.74 13.71 -65.43
C ASP A 939 51.73 12.87 -66.22
N ALA A 940 51.94 11.56 -66.31
CA ALA A 940 51.01 10.64 -66.97
C ALA A 940 49.81 10.34 -66.08
N ASP A 941 50.06 10.01 -64.81
CA ASP A 941 49.02 9.62 -63.85
C ASP A 941 48.14 10.82 -63.46
N ALA A 942 48.74 12.01 -63.30
CA ALA A 942 48.00 13.23 -63.00
C ALA A 942 47.01 13.62 -64.12
N ARG A 943 47.29 13.24 -65.38
CA ARG A 943 46.36 13.47 -66.51
C ARG A 943 45.27 12.42 -66.58
N GLU A 944 45.54 11.18 -66.19
CA GLU A 944 44.53 10.12 -66.10
C GLU A 944 43.53 10.40 -64.96
N SER A 945 44.01 10.83 -63.81
CA SER A 945 43.19 11.29 -62.67
C SER A 945 42.29 12.48 -63.06
N LEU A 946 42.79 13.41 -63.88
CA LEU A 946 42.00 14.53 -64.41
C LEU A 946 40.86 14.06 -65.34
N ASP A 947 41.09 13.03 -66.16
CA ASP A 947 40.07 12.49 -67.06
C ASP A 947 39.00 11.67 -66.32
N VAL A 948 39.36 10.99 -65.23
CA VAL A 948 38.39 10.35 -64.32
C VAL A 948 37.50 11.38 -63.63
N LEU A 949 38.07 12.50 -63.15
CA LEU A 949 37.31 13.60 -62.53
C LEU A 949 36.33 14.25 -63.49
N LYS A 950 36.67 14.42 -64.78
CA LYS A 950 35.74 14.91 -65.82
C LYS A 950 34.60 13.92 -66.10
N GLY A 951 34.84 12.61 -65.94
CA GLY A 951 33.82 11.57 -66.14
C GLY A 951 32.79 11.51 -65.00
N MET A 952 33.14 11.94 -63.79
CA MET A 952 32.28 11.85 -62.61
C MET A 952 31.20 12.94 -62.54
N ASP A 953 31.43 14.14 -63.11
CA ASP A 953 30.50 15.28 -63.04
C ASP A 953 29.13 15.00 -63.71
N GLY A 954 29.10 14.13 -64.73
CA GLY A 954 27.88 13.76 -65.45
C GLY A 954 27.00 12.68 -64.80
N GLN A 955 27.56 11.81 -63.96
CA GLN A 955 26.82 10.76 -63.24
C GLN A 955 26.38 11.21 -61.84
N PHE A 956 27.13 12.13 -61.22
CA PHE A 956 26.83 12.66 -59.90
C PHE A 956 25.64 13.63 -59.90
N GLN A 957 25.48 14.46 -60.94
CA GLN A 957 24.30 15.35 -61.09
C GLN A 957 22.96 14.61 -61.29
N LYS A 958 23.00 13.37 -61.79
CA LYS A 958 21.79 12.55 -62.00
C LYS A 958 21.26 11.88 -60.74
N MET A 959 22.08 11.67 -59.70
CA MET A 959 21.65 11.00 -58.47
C MET A 959 20.93 11.94 -57.48
N PHE A 960 20.99 13.26 -57.68
CA PHE A 960 20.45 14.25 -56.74
C PHE A 960 19.48 15.26 -57.37
N SER A 961 18.92 14.95 -58.54
CA SER A 961 17.81 15.72 -59.11
C SER A 961 16.47 15.24 -58.49
N PRO A 962 15.69 16.13 -57.86
CA PRO A 962 14.48 15.76 -57.14
C PRO A 962 13.29 15.77 -58.10
N ASP A 963 13.08 14.69 -58.86
CA ASP A 963 11.80 14.40 -59.47
C ASP A 963 11.56 12.87 -59.52
N GLN A 964 10.39 12.53 -58.99
CA GLN A 964 9.85 11.24 -58.57
C GLN A 964 9.53 10.27 -59.74
N PRO A 965 9.15 8.99 -59.51
CA PRO A 965 8.02 8.57 -58.65
C PRO A 965 8.36 7.70 -57.44
#